data_AF-A0A414D9S9-F1
#
_entry.id   AF-A0A414D9S9-F1
#
_cell.length_a   1.000
_cell.length_b   1.000
_cell.length_c   1.000
_cell.angle_alpha   90.00
_cell.angle_beta   90.00
_cell.angle_gamma   90.00
#
_symmetry.space_group_name_H-M   'P 1'
#
loop_
_entity.id
_entity.type
_entity.pdbx_description
1 polymer ?
#
loop_
_entity_poly.entity_id
_entity_poly.type
_entity_poly.pdbx_seq_one_letter_code
_entity_poly.pdbx_strand_id
1 'polypeptide(L)'
;MKELGRLLNKKTIMIMIAAAFICVAAVVARDFSDCGIDNYNVKVREYHWLEAGHTDDERKQHLDSLSSDERRIYKRLAKEYDIRTEYIEGYRDNVNAVISNAQNMKKFSVFGTTDSVANIDKTERDYSRIKDVNVTKVSSRAIEQYLQHDISIYVMLALMIYVIYNIYEYRDNGMWQLTYTAKNGRMRFSACSVAAMFIIIAVQMFIMNICAAGGMLCIYGGNKILTEPVQCLTGYSSYTLPVSVITYLFIRYFINSMIIITLSLIVSVIFALCRKRISSVVIVGIIAGIEAYAYQNISLQSRFRIFRKINIINIMDVNAMLKDYENIVYGNISAGMAAMLCVVCLVISVLMMSILIIMGKYIRPGKKTGVIDKIIEKIRHGIQKLLGQLPHLCKEIYKLLITGKGWLVIAVVVFITIFICNSQKVIYSDDEKKKDEYYQEYGGKDYSGFTEIIELRKAEVKEAAEKLEEAQEQFEKGEIDENTVSKYVYNYMDSTRLLDSMNEYMEQINYVEEVNAQYGIEAYVMSQRGYNQILGDNAKIRKLIIYIILGFGIVLIAESENALEYKSGMNMLLGSSARGRIWGKAVKSGAVCIIAAIIAVIVNITEMSVMSHTYGMPYIDAPLISLSFMKVGKMLRYITIKQYMIMQLGVYILYSLLVSIETMAVSRYIFKKNSNREVPLLIVLNTIVLFIII
;
A
#
# COMPACT_ATOMS: atom_id res chain seq x y z
N MET A 1 -3.40 -7.32 36.42
CA MET A 1 -2.48 -6.19 36.64
C MET A 1 -1.01 -6.58 36.43
N LYS A 2 -0.42 -7.56 37.14
CA LYS A 2 0.99 -7.96 36.92
C LYS A 2 1.31 -8.44 35.49
N GLU A 3 0.41 -9.21 34.86
CA GLU A 3 0.58 -9.60 33.44
C GLU A 3 0.52 -8.40 32.48
N LEU A 4 -0.34 -7.42 32.76
CA LEU A 4 -0.42 -6.20 31.96
C LEU A 4 0.89 -5.42 32.04
N GLY A 5 1.49 -5.30 33.24
CA GLY A 5 2.80 -4.68 33.43
C GLY A 5 3.96 -5.44 32.76
N ARG A 6 3.87 -6.78 32.66
CA ARG A 6 4.84 -7.60 31.91
C ARG A 6 4.77 -7.32 30.41
N LEU A 7 3.56 -7.20 29.86
CA LEU A 7 3.33 -6.96 28.44
C LEU A 7 3.61 -5.51 28.05
N LEU A 8 3.20 -4.54 28.87
CA LEU A 8 3.42 -3.11 28.70
C LEU A 8 4.82 -2.69 29.21
N ASN A 9 5.86 -3.34 28.69
CA ASN A 9 7.22 -2.86 28.91
C ASN A 9 7.49 -1.62 28.04
N LYS A 10 8.59 -0.90 28.33
CA LYS A 10 8.97 0.33 27.60
C LYS A 10 9.01 0.13 26.08
N LYS A 11 9.44 -1.04 25.60
CA LYS A 11 9.48 -1.36 24.16
C LYS A 11 8.08 -1.50 23.57
N THR A 12 7.20 -2.26 24.22
CA THR A 12 5.80 -2.42 23.79
C THR A 12 5.06 -1.09 23.79
N ILE A 13 5.27 -0.23 24.80
CA ILE A 13 4.67 1.10 24.85
C ILE A 13 5.15 1.96 23.68
N MET A 14 6.45 1.97 23.37
CA MET A 14 6.95 2.70 22.19
C MET A 14 6.36 2.18 20.88
N ILE A 15 6.16 0.86 20.75
CA ILE A 15 5.52 0.26 19.57
C ILE A 15 4.04 0.64 19.49
N MET A 16 3.31 0.67 20.62
CA MET A 16 1.92 1.12 20.67
C MET A 16 1.78 2.60 20.29
N ILE A 17 2.70 3.45 20.74
CA ILE A 17 2.77 4.86 20.34
C ILE A 17 3.09 4.97 18.84
N ALA A 18 4.08 4.21 18.35
CA ALA A 18 4.41 4.18 16.92
C ALA A 18 3.22 3.72 16.07
N ALA A 19 2.44 2.74 16.52
CA ALA A 19 1.23 2.28 15.83
C ALA A 19 0.18 3.40 15.71
N ALA A 20 0.01 4.23 16.75
CA ALA A 20 -0.88 5.39 16.69
C ALA A 20 -0.38 6.44 15.70
N PHE A 21 0.92 6.75 15.69
CA PHE A 21 1.51 7.65 14.69
C PHE A 21 1.39 7.11 13.27
N ILE A 22 1.62 5.81 13.05
CA ILE A 22 1.45 5.16 11.74
C ILE A 22 0.01 5.33 11.25
N CYS A 23 -0.99 5.18 12.12
CA CYS A 23 -2.38 5.41 11.72
C CYS A 23 -2.67 6.84 11.31
N VAL A 24 -2.20 7.83 12.08
CA VAL A 24 -2.35 9.25 11.71
C VAL A 24 -1.64 9.51 10.38
N ALA A 25 -0.38 9.09 10.28
CA ALA A 25 0.43 9.28 9.08
C ALA A 25 -0.18 8.58 7.86
N ALA A 26 -0.79 7.41 8.01
CA ALA A 26 -1.39 6.68 6.90
C ALA A 26 -2.69 7.34 6.39
N VAL A 27 -3.53 7.87 7.29
CA VAL A 27 -4.72 8.64 6.90
C VAL A 27 -4.30 9.92 6.18
N VAL A 28 -3.30 10.63 6.70
CA VAL A 28 -2.79 11.87 6.09
C VAL A 28 -2.02 11.61 4.78
N ALA A 29 -1.19 10.56 4.72
CA ALA A 29 -0.40 10.24 3.54
C ALA A 29 -1.24 9.85 2.33
N ARG A 30 -2.39 9.23 2.56
CA ARG A 30 -3.32 8.89 1.48
C ARG A 30 -4.08 10.11 0.98
N ASP A 31 -4.39 11.05 1.87
CA ASP A 31 -4.92 12.36 1.50
C ASP A 31 -3.90 13.21 0.69
N PHE A 32 -2.60 12.99 0.89
CA PHE A 32 -1.53 13.54 0.03
C PHE A 32 -1.44 12.88 -1.34
N SER A 33 -1.75 11.57 -1.45
CA SER A 33 -1.55 10.81 -2.69
C SER A 33 -2.35 11.36 -3.89
N ASP A 34 -3.42 12.11 -3.62
CA ASP A 34 -4.27 12.70 -4.66
C ASP A 34 -3.76 14.04 -5.21
N CYS A 35 -2.83 14.73 -4.52
CA CYS A 35 -2.43 16.11 -4.81
C CYS A 35 -0.91 16.37 -4.77
N GLY A 36 -0.12 15.47 -4.18
CA GLY A 36 1.29 15.69 -3.88
C GLY A 36 1.51 16.43 -2.55
N ILE A 37 2.66 16.22 -1.91
CA ILE A 37 3.00 16.81 -0.60
C ILE A 37 3.07 18.34 -0.68
N ASP A 38 3.60 18.88 -1.79
CA ASP A 38 3.85 20.32 -1.94
C ASP A 38 2.57 21.15 -2.07
N ASN A 39 1.48 20.54 -2.55
CA ASN A 39 0.21 21.21 -2.81
C ASN A 39 -0.83 21.05 -1.67
N TYR A 40 -0.43 20.50 -0.54
CA TYR A 40 -1.38 20.23 0.55
C TYR A 40 -1.92 21.50 1.21
N ASN A 41 -1.05 22.48 1.44
CA ASN A 41 -1.45 23.74 2.05
C ASN A 41 -2.45 24.50 1.17
N VAL A 42 -2.27 24.43 -0.16
CA VAL A 42 -3.22 24.94 -1.14
C VAL A 42 -4.55 24.22 -0.97
N LYS A 43 -4.57 22.89 -0.96
CA LYS A 43 -5.80 22.09 -0.82
C LYS A 43 -6.62 22.45 0.42
N VAL A 44 -5.96 22.60 1.58
CA VAL A 44 -6.62 22.98 2.84
C VAL A 44 -7.17 24.41 2.76
N ARG A 45 -6.38 25.36 2.22
CA ARG A 45 -6.79 26.76 2.02
C ARG A 45 -8.01 26.87 1.11
N GLU A 46 -7.95 26.24 -0.06
CA GLU A 46 -9.04 26.28 -1.06
C GLU A 46 -10.32 25.60 -0.53
N TYR A 47 -10.18 24.54 0.27
CA TYR A 47 -11.34 23.91 0.91
C TYR A 47 -12.04 24.85 1.90
N HIS A 48 -11.28 25.50 2.79
CA HIS A 48 -11.85 26.48 3.72
C HIS A 48 -12.49 27.66 3.00
N TRP A 49 -11.90 28.10 1.89
CA TRP A 49 -12.46 29.14 1.04
C TRP A 49 -13.83 28.72 0.47
N LEU A 50 -13.94 27.50 -0.10
CA LEU A 50 -15.22 26.99 -0.62
C LEU A 50 -16.30 26.86 0.47
N GLU A 51 -15.92 26.50 1.70
CA GLU A 51 -16.86 26.42 2.82
C GLU A 51 -17.35 27.77 3.34
N ALA A 52 -16.66 28.87 3.04
CA ALA A 52 -17.05 30.21 3.47
C ALA A 52 -18.34 30.71 2.78
N GLY A 53 -18.78 30.06 1.70
CA GLY A 53 -20.08 30.31 1.06
C GLY A 53 -20.05 31.48 0.08
N HIS A 54 -19.32 31.30 -1.03
CA HIS A 54 -19.20 32.28 -2.13
C HIS A 54 -20.23 32.06 -3.25
N THR A 55 -20.59 33.15 -3.92
CA THR A 55 -21.45 33.16 -5.12
C THR A 55 -20.75 32.55 -6.34
N ASP A 56 -21.50 32.12 -7.35
CA ASP A 56 -20.92 31.48 -8.54
C ASP A 56 -19.98 32.40 -9.33
N ASP A 57 -20.25 33.71 -9.31
CA ASP A 57 -19.39 34.72 -9.95
C ASP A 57 -18.08 34.93 -9.19
N GLU A 58 -18.12 34.95 -7.86
CA GLU A 58 -16.92 34.99 -7.00
C GLU A 58 -16.07 33.72 -7.19
N ARG A 59 -16.71 32.55 -7.34
CA ARG A 59 -16.02 31.28 -7.63
C ARG A 59 -15.30 31.30 -8.97
N LYS A 60 -15.91 31.89 -10.00
CA LYS A 60 -15.27 32.05 -11.32
C LYS A 60 -14.09 33.00 -11.27
N GLN A 61 -14.24 34.16 -10.64
CA GLN A 61 -13.14 35.12 -10.49
C GLN A 61 -11.97 34.54 -9.68
N HIS A 62 -12.26 33.78 -8.62
CA HIS A 62 -11.24 33.08 -7.84
C HIS A 62 -10.57 31.97 -8.64
N LEU A 63 -11.33 31.20 -9.44
CA LEU A 63 -10.78 30.17 -10.32
C LEU A 63 -9.81 30.76 -11.37
N ASP A 64 -10.05 31.99 -11.83
CA ASP A 64 -9.23 32.67 -12.84
C ASP A 64 -7.96 33.30 -12.26
N SER A 65 -7.90 33.53 -10.95
CA SER A 65 -6.71 34.06 -10.27
C SER A 65 -5.71 32.98 -9.83
N LEU A 66 -6.11 31.71 -9.83
CA LEU A 66 -5.28 30.57 -9.43
C LEU A 66 -4.29 30.14 -10.52
N SER A 67 -3.10 29.70 -10.12
CA SER A 67 -2.12 29.08 -11.02
C SER A 67 -2.67 27.78 -11.65
N SER A 68 -2.07 27.30 -12.76
CA SER A 68 -2.56 26.10 -13.49
C SER A 68 -2.72 24.86 -12.60
N ASP A 69 -1.80 24.65 -11.66
CA ASP A 69 -1.79 23.50 -10.75
C ASP A 69 -2.83 23.66 -9.63
N GLU A 70 -2.95 24.86 -9.04
CA GLU A 70 -3.94 25.15 -8.01
C GLU A 70 -5.37 25.12 -8.58
N ARG A 71 -5.55 25.57 -9.82
CA ARG A 71 -6.83 25.55 -10.55
C ARG A 71 -7.35 24.13 -10.71
N ARG A 72 -6.48 23.14 -10.96
CA ARG A 72 -6.85 21.73 -11.04
C ARG A 72 -7.36 21.20 -9.70
N ILE A 73 -6.70 21.59 -8.59
CA ILE A 73 -7.08 21.21 -7.23
C ILE A 73 -8.41 21.84 -6.86
N TYR A 74 -8.57 23.14 -7.09
CA TYR A 74 -9.80 23.88 -6.82
C TYR A 74 -10.99 23.30 -7.59
N LYS A 75 -10.86 23.04 -8.91
CA LYS A 75 -11.94 22.43 -9.71
C LYS A 75 -12.42 21.09 -9.13
N ARG A 76 -11.49 20.28 -8.59
CA ARG A 76 -11.84 19.01 -7.94
C ARG A 76 -12.59 19.24 -6.64
N LEU A 77 -12.09 20.15 -5.79
CA LEU A 77 -12.74 20.50 -4.52
C LEU A 77 -14.13 21.10 -4.71
N ALA A 78 -14.30 21.97 -5.71
CA ALA A 78 -15.58 22.55 -6.09
C ALA A 78 -16.57 21.45 -6.53
N LYS A 79 -16.13 20.52 -7.37
CA LYS A 79 -16.95 19.36 -7.77
C LYS A 79 -17.38 18.50 -6.58
N GLU A 80 -16.47 18.23 -5.63
CA GLU A 80 -16.80 17.49 -4.40
C GLU A 80 -17.84 18.24 -3.54
N TYR A 81 -17.72 19.57 -3.46
CA TYR A 81 -18.66 20.43 -2.75
C TYR A 81 -20.05 20.47 -3.41
N ASP A 82 -20.10 20.50 -4.74
CA ASP A 82 -21.36 20.51 -5.51
C ASP A 82 -22.08 19.16 -5.38
N ILE A 83 -21.38 18.04 -5.55
CA ILE A 83 -21.92 16.68 -5.33
C ILE A 83 -22.53 16.56 -3.92
N ARG A 84 -21.85 17.14 -2.94
CA ARG A 84 -22.32 17.12 -1.56
C ARG A 84 -23.59 17.95 -1.36
N THR A 85 -23.67 19.10 -2.02
CA THR A 85 -24.84 19.97 -1.96
C THR A 85 -26.05 19.26 -2.57
N GLU A 86 -25.88 18.67 -3.74
CA GLU A 86 -26.89 17.85 -4.43
C GLU A 86 -27.34 16.66 -3.55
N TYR A 87 -26.40 15.98 -2.89
CA TYR A 87 -26.71 14.87 -1.98
C TYR A 87 -27.58 15.30 -0.79
N ILE A 88 -27.31 16.46 -0.18
CA ILE A 88 -28.07 16.98 0.96
C ILE A 88 -29.48 17.41 0.53
N GLU A 89 -29.58 18.12 -0.59
CA GLU A 89 -30.86 18.59 -1.14
C GLU A 89 -31.75 17.41 -1.58
N GLY A 90 -31.18 16.41 -2.26
CA GLY A 90 -31.87 15.21 -2.72
C GLY A 90 -32.11 14.13 -1.65
N TYR A 91 -31.65 14.33 -0.41
CA TYR A 91 -31.73 13.31 0.65
C TYR A 91 -33.17 12.83 0.90
N ARG A 92 -34.11 13.76 1.06
CA ARG A 92 -35.51 13.45 1.40
C ARG A 92 -36.20 12.68 0.29
N ASP A 93 -35.94 13.06 -0.96
CA ASP A 93 -36.51 12.40 -2.13
C ASP A 93 -35.94 10.99 -2.29
N ASN A 94 -34.63 10.80 -2.08
CA ASN A 94 -33.98 9.50 -2.08
C ASN A 94 -34.58 8.54 -1.03
N VAL A 95 -34.75 9.00 0.22
CA VAL A 95 -35.33 8.17 1.29
C VAL A 95 -36.80 7.84 1.00
N ASN A 96 -37.58 8.81 0.54
CA ASN A 96 -38.98 8.58 0.17
C ASN A 96 -39.10 7.61 -1.01
N ALA A 97 -38.23 7.70 -2.02
CA ALA A 97 -38.22 6.78 -3.14
C ALA A 97 -37.96 5.33 -2.69
N VAL A 98 -37.04 5.10 -1.75
CA VAL A 98 -36.81 3.77 -1.17
C VAL A 98 -38.04 3.25 -0.43
N ILE A 99 -38.69 4.09 0.38
CA ILE A 99 -39.92 3.73 1.11
C ILE A 99 -41.05 3.39 0.13
N SER A 100 -41.29 4.23 -0.88
CA SER A 100 -42.32 4.00 -1.90
C SER A 100 -42.04 2.76 -2.74
N ASN A 101 -40.78 2.51 -3.10
CA ASN A 101 -40.38 1.29 -3.79
C ASN A 101 -40.64 0.04 -2.94
N ALA A 102 -40.29 0.07 -1.65
CA ALA A 102 -40.60 -1.02 -0.73
C ALA A 102 -42.12 -1.26 -0.63
N GLN A 103 -42.93 -0.20 -0.52
CA GLN A 103 -44.40 -0.29 -0.49
C GLN A 103 -44.98 -0.85 -1.79
N ASN A 104 -44.45 -0.44 -2.94
CA ASN A 104 -44.86 -0.99 -4.23
C ASN A 104 -44.49 -2.47 -4.33
N MET A 105 -43.28 -2.86 -3.91
CA MET A 105 -42.86 -4.26 -3.87
C MET A 105 -43.76 -5.12 -2.98
N LYS A 106 -44.28 -4.60 -1.86
CA LYS A 106 -45.25 -5.32 -1.02
C LYS A 106 -46.58 -5.61 -1.73
N LYS A 107 -47.05 -4.69 -2.59
CA LYS A 107 -48.29 -4.91 -3.36
C LYS A 107 -48.15 -6.07 -4.34
N PHE A 108 -46.96 -6.28 -4.89
CA PHE A 108 -46.64 -7.39 -5.80
C PHE A 108 -46.08 -8.63 -5.08
N SER A 109 -45.72 -8.54 -3.80
CA SER A 109 -45.10 -9.64 -3.04
C SER A 109 -46.07 -10.77 -2.68
N VAL A 110 -47.34 -10.68 -3.11
CA VAL A 110 -48.31 -11.79 -3.10
C VAL A 110 -47.76 -13.03 -3.84
N PHE A 111 -46.78 -12.84 -4.73
CA PHE A 111 -46.07 -13.91 -5.45
C PHE A 111 -44.62 -14.15 -4.97
N GLY A 112 -44.18 -13.50 -3.88
CA GLY A 112 -42.80 -13.58 -3.36
C GLY A 112 -42.60 -14.69 -2.31
N THR A 113 -41.37 -15.17 -2.14
CA THR A 113 -41.00 -16.07 -1.03
C THR A 113 -41.08 -15.35 0.32
N THR A 114 -41.34 -16.08 1.42
CA THR A 114 -41.44 -15.52 2.79
C THR A 114 -40.22 -14.68 3.18
N ASP A 115 -39.03 -15.12 2.75
CA ASP A 115 -37.75 -14.43 2.94
C ASP A 115 -37.72 -13.04 2.28
N SER A 116 -38.29 -12.93 1.07
CA SER A 116 -38.35 -11.67 0.33
C SER A 116 -39.28 -10.66 1.01
N VAL A 117 -40.42 -11.13 1.53
CA VAL A 117 -41.40 -10.29 2.24
C VAL A 117 -40.80 -9.74 3.54
N ALA A 118 -40.15 -10.59 4.34
CA ALA A 118 -39.51 -10.18 5.60
C ALA A 118 -38.41 -9.11 5.38
N ASN A 119 -37.69 -9.19 4.25
CA ASN A 119 -36.70 -8.18 3.88
C ASN A 119 -37.34 -6.83 3.51
N ILE A 120 -38.41 -6.86 2.69
CA ILE A 120 -39.12 -5.66 2.27
C ILE A 120 -39.75 -4.96 3.49
N ASP A 121 -40.39 -5.71 4.39
CA ASP A 121 -40.99 -5.19 5.63
C ASP A 121 -39.97 -4.51 6.54
N LYS A 122 -38.78 -5.09 6.64
CA LYS A 122 -37.72 -4.50 7.45
C LYS A 122 -37.12 -3.25 6.81
N THR A 123 -36.92 -3.27 5.50
CA THR A 123 -36.39 -2.12 4.74
C THR A 123 -37.28 -0.91 4.90
N GLU A 124 -38.60 -1.06 4.72
CA GLU A 124 -39.54 0.05 4.94
C GLU A 124 -39.47 0.59 6.37
N ARG A 125 -39.47 -0.30 7.37
CA ARG A 125 -39.41 0.09 8.79
C ARG A 125 -38.12 0.82 9.14
N ASP A 126 -36.99 0.37 8.63
CA ASP A 126 -35.67 0.97 8.92
C ASP A 126 -35.52 2.33 8.21
N TYR A 127 -35.89 2.46 6.94
CA TYR A 127 -35.84 3.75 6.23
C TYR A 127 -36.86 4.76 6.75
N SER A 128 -38.02 4.30 7.26
CA SER A 128 -39.01 5.19 7.88
C SER A 128 -38.46 5.93 9.11
N ARG A 129 -37.45 5.38 9.81
CA ARG A 129 -36.82 6.02 10.98
C ARG A 129 -36.00 7.25 10.61
N ILE A 130 -35.50 7.32 9.37
CA ILE A 130 -34.61 8.39 8.92
C ILE A 130 -35.31 9.41 8.01
N LYS A 131 -36.60 9.20 7.73
CA LYS A 131 -37.42 10.06 6.86
C LYS A 131 -37.46 11.52 7.30
N ASP A 132 -37.55 11.76 8.60
CA ASP A 132 -37.72 13.09 9.19
C ASP A 132 -36.42 13.64 9.81
N VAL A 133 -35.26 13.06 9.47
CA VAL A 133 -33.95 13.56 9.91
C VAL A 133 -33.62 14.86 9.17
N ASN A 134 -33.30 15.90 9.93
CA ASN A 134 -32.87 17.18 9.38
C ASN A 134 -31.39 17.11 8.96
N VAL A 135 -31.12 17.11 7.65
CA VAL A 135 -29.77 17.04 7.09
C VAL A 135 -29.27 18.45 6.80
N THR A 136 -28.15 18.83 7.39
CA THR A 136 -27.60 20.20 7.31
C THR A 136 -26.27 20.23 6.56
N LYS A 137 -26.01 21.37 5.89
CA LYS A 137 -24.74 21.62 5.19
C LYS A 137 -23.69 22.13 6.18
N VAL A 138 -22.92 21.22 6.75
CA VAL A 138 -21.85 21.50 7.74
C VAL A 138 -20.50 20.96 7.29
N SER A 139 -19.36 21.48 7.72
CA SER A 139 -18.05 20.94 7.30
C SER A 139 -17.84 19.47 7.71
N SER A 140 -17.67 18.55 6.75
CA SER A 140 -17.58 17.09 7.04
C SER A 140 -16.31 16.40 6.53
N ARG A 141 -15.48 17.07 5.70
CA ARG A 141 -14.34 16.45 5.02
C ARG A 141 -13.39 15.74 5.98
N ALA A 142 -13.14 16.33 7.16
CA ALA A 142 -12.29 15.73 8.19
C ALA A 142 -12.73 14.30 8.54
N ILE A 143 -14.03 14.12 8.79
CA ILE A 143 -14.61 12.83 9.18
C ILE A 143 -14.80 11.92 7.97
N GLU A 144 -15.19 12.46 6.81
CA GLU A 144 -15.33 11.67 5.58
C GLU A 144 -14.00 11.06 5.14
N GLN A 145 -12.91 11.83 5.18
CA GLN A 145 -11.57 11.31 4.89
C GLN A 145 -11.13 10.26 5.91
N TYR A 146 -11.38 10.50 7.20
CA TYR A 146 -11.10 9.51 8.22
C TYR A 146 -11.88 8.19 8.00
N LEU A 147 -13.16 8.27 7.62
CA LEU A 147 -14.00 7.09 7.40
C LEU A 147 -13.68 6.35 6.10
N GLN A 148 -13.28 7.06 5.05
CA GLN A 148 -12.86 6.43 3.79
C GLN A 148 -11.61 5.56 3.96
N HIS A 149 -10.78 5.80 4.98
CA HIS A 149 -9.48 5.16 5.14
C HIS A 149 -9.38 4.29 6.41
N ASP A 150 -9.90 3.06 6.37
CA ASP A 150 -9.87 2.15 7.54
C ASP A 150 -8.56 1.35 7.71
N ILE A 151 -7.44 2.08 7.83
CA ILE A 151 -6.11 1.46 8.05
C ILE A 151 -5.94 0.99 9.51
N SER A 152 -6.77 1.52 10.42
CA SER A 152 -6.69 1.31 11.87
C SER A 152 -6.74 -0.17 12.27
N ILE A 153 -7.62 -0.94 11.63
CA ILE A 153 -7.83 -2.36 11.92
C ILE A 153 -6.61 -3.19 11.53
N TYR A 154 -6.00 -2.90 10.38
CA TYR A 154 -4.80 -3.62 9.90
C TYR A 154 -3.59 -3.38 10.81
N VAL A 155 -3.35 -2.13 11.20
CA VAL A 155 -2.27 -1.77 12.12
C VAL A 155 -2.48 -2.42 13.49
N MET A 156 -3.73 -2.42 13.99
CA MET A 156 -4.05 -3.07 15.25
C MET A 156 -3.87 -4.59 15.17
N LEU A 157 -4.24 -5.24 14.06
CA LEU A 157 -4.04 -6.68 13.88
C LEU A 157 -2.53 -7.05 13.92
N ALA A 158 -1.69 -6.26 13.24
CA ALA A 158 -0.24 -6.44 13.27
C ALA A 158 0.34 -6.27 14.69
N LEU A 159 -0.13 -5.24 15.41
CA LEU A 159 0.23 -5.03 16.81
C LEU A 159 -0.22 -6.20 17.69
N MET A 160 -1.41 -6.75 17.48
CA MET A 160 -1.91 -7.89 18.25
C MET A 160 -1.11 -9.17 17.98
N ILE A 161 -0.67 -9.41 16.75
CA ILE A 161 0.25 -10.52 16.44
C ILE A 161 1.54 -10.38 17.26
N TYR A 162 2.10 -9.16 17.34
CA TYR A 162 3.28 -8.88 18.17
C TYR A 162 3.02 -9.09 19.67
N VAL A 163 1.90 -8.57 20.19
CA VAL A 163 1.52 -8.75 21.60
C VAL A 163 1.33 -10.24 21.92
N ILE A 164 0.65 -11.00 21.07
CA ILE A 164 0.47 -12.45 21.20
C ILE A 164 1.83 -13.17 21.17
N TYR A 165 2.72 -12.78 20.26
CA TYR A 165 4.07 -13.35 20.18
C TYR A 165 4.86 -13.17 21.48
N ASN A 166 4.70 -12.02 22.15
CA ASN A 166 5.30 -11.74 23.45
C ASN A 166 4.59 -12.44 24.61
N ILE A 167 3.25 -12.58 24.56
CA ILE A 167 2.49 -13.36 25.54
C ILE A 167 3.07 -14.76 25.63
N TYR A 168 3.34 -15.40 24.49
CA TYR A 168 3.88 -16.76 24.40
C TYR A 168 5.40 -16.88 24.64
N GLU A 169 6.11 -15.80 24.95
CA GLU A 169 7.55 -15.82 25.21
C GLU A 169 7.95 -16.72 26.37
N TYR A 170 7.07 -16.86 27.37
CA TYR A 170 7.27 -17.75 28.52
C TYR A 170 7.52 -19.22 28.12
N ARG A 171 7.11 -19.65 26.91
CA ARG A 171 7.38 -21.00 26.39
C ARG A 171 8.84 -21.20 26.01
N ASP A 172 9.53 -20.17 25.52
CA ASP A 172 10.92 -20.28 25.07
C ASP A 172 11.90 -20.00 26.21
N ASN A 173 11.52 -19.17 27.18
CA ASN A 173 12.39 -18.78 28.30
C ASN A 173 12.35 -19.79 29.47
N GLY A 174 11.86 -21.01 29.26
CA GLY A 174 11.76 -22.06 30.29
C GLY A 174 10.67 -21.85 31.35
N MET A 175 10.09 -20.64 31.43
CA MET A 175 9.05 -20.31 32.42
C MET A 175 7.78 -21.16 32.30
N TRP A 176 7.49 -21.73 31.13
CA TRP A 176 6.33 -22.61 30.95
C TRP A 176 6.35 -23.84 31.86
N GLN A 177 7.54 -24.38 32.18
CA GLN A 177 7.68 -25.49 33.13
C GLN A 177 7.26 -25.06 34.54
N LEU A 178 7.67 -23.85 34.96
CA LEU A 178 7.32 -23.26 36.25
C LEU A 178 5.83 -22.92 36.37
N THR A 179 5.24 -22.32 35.33
CA THR A 179 3.81 -22.01 35.31
C THR A 179 2.95 -23.27 35.34
N TYR A 180 3.43 -24.36 34.72
CA TYR A 180 2.72 -25.63 34.67
C TYR A 180 2.67 -26.36 36.01
N THR A 181 3.74 -26.29 36.83
CA THR A 181 3.80 -26.93 38.16
C THR A 181 3.07 -26.16 39.25
N ALA A 182 2.78 -24.87 39.05
CA ALA A 182 2.03 -24.06 40.02
C ALA A 182 0.56 -24.49 40.16
N LYS A 183 0.10 -24.68 41.41
CA LYS A 183 -1.24 -25.19 41.80
C LYS A 183 -2.41 -24.55 41.03
N ASN A 184 -2.34 -23.24 40.77
CA ASN A 184 -3.33 -22.47 40.00
C ASN A 184 -2.76 -21.74 38.77
N GLY A 185 -1.50 -22.01 38.36
CA GLY A 185 -0.83 -21.26 37.30
C GLY A 185 -1.41 -21.51 35.90
N ARG A 186 -1.79 -22.76 35.62
CA ARG A 186 -2.19 -23.27 34.29
C ARG A 186 -3.34 -22.48 33.63
N MET A 187 -4.52 -22.51 34.23
CA MET A 187 -5.71 -21.84 33.68
C MET A 187 -5.71 -20.34 33.98
N ARG A 188 -5.24 -19.93 35.17
CA ARG A 188 -5.23 -18.52 35.58
C ARG A 188 -4.33 -17.68 34.68
N PHE A 189 -3.16 -18.18 34.31
CA PHE A 189 -2.27 -17.47 33.38
C PHE A 189 -2.91 -17.27 32.01
N SER A 190 -3.57 -18.31 31.47
CA SER A 190 -4.29 -18.21 30.19
C SER A 190 -5.45 -17.21 30.27
N ALA A 191 -6.25 -17.25 31.34
CA ALA A 191 -7.35 -16.31 31.54
C ALA A 191 -6.85 -14.86 31.72
N CYS A 192 -5.77 -14.65 32.49
CA CYS A 192 -5.16 -13.32 32.63
C CYS A 192 -4.57 -12.80 31.32
N SER A 193 -4.01 -13.69 30.49
CA SER A 193 -3.49 -13.33 29.16
C SER A 193 -4.61 -12.89 28.22
N VAL A 194 -5.73 -13.63 28.21
CA VAL A 194 -6.93 -13.23 27.45
C VAL A 194 -7.45 -11.89 27.95
N ALA A 195 -7.67 -11.72 29.25
CA ALA A 195 -8.14 -10.44 29.80
C ALA A 195 -7.20 -9.27 29.47
N ALA A 196 -5.88 -9.49 29.50
CA ALA A 196 -4.90 -8.47 29.10
C ALA A 196 -5.03 -8.09 27.62
N MET A 197 -5.25 -9.05 26.72
CA MET A 197 -5.49 -8.77 25.29
C MET A 197 -6.74 -7.91 25.09
N PHE A 198 -7.86 -8.22 25.75
CA PHE A 198 -9.08 -7.42 25.66
C PHE A 198 -8.84 -5.97 26.08
N ILE A 199 -8.15 -5.75 27.21
CA ILE A 199 -7.83 -4.41 27.71
C ILE A 199 -6.93 -3.67 26.73
N ILE A 200 -5.88 -4.32 26.21
CA ILE A 200 -4.94 -3.72 25.25
C ILE A 200 -5.70 -3.34 23.97
N ILE A 201 -6.55 -4.23 23.43
CA ILE A 201 -7.33 -3.94 22.21
C ILE A 201 -8.24 -2.74 22.43
N ALA A 202 -9.04 -2.74 23.51
CA ALA A 202 -10.00 -1.66 23.77
C ALA A 202 -9.28 -0.30 23.93
N VAL A 203 -8.26 -0.23 24.78
CA VAL A 203 -7.54 1.02 25.05
C VAL A 203 -6.78 1.50 23.81
N GLN A 204 -6.04 0.62 23.13
CA GLN A 204 -5.22 1.01 21.99
C GLN A 204 -6.06 1.40 20.78
N MET A 205 -7.14 0.67 20.49
CA MET A 205 -8.07 1.05 19.42
C MET A 205 -8.69 2.41 19.71
N PHE A 206 -9.08 2.68 20.95
CA PHE A 206 -9.63 3.97 21.33
C PHE A 206 -8.63 5.11 21.08
N ILE A 207 -7.37 4.94 21.52
CA ILE A 207 -6.28 5.90 21.26
C ILE A 207 -6.09 6.13 19.77
N MET A 208 -5.99 5.06 18.97
CA MET A 208 -5.76 5.16 17.53
C MET A 208 -6.91 5.87 16.79
N ASN A 209 -8.17 5.57 17.15
CA ASN A 209 -9.34 6.21 16.55
C ASN A 209 -9.42 7.70 16.91
N ILE A 210 -9.14 8.07 18.18
CA ILE A 210 -9.11 9.47 18.61
C ILE A 210 -7.96 10.24 17.95
N CYS A 211 -6.76 9.67 17.91
CA CYS A 211 -5.62 10.33 17.27
C CYS A 211 -5.85 10.54 15.77
N ALA A 212 -6.42 9.55 15.06
CA ALA A 212 -6.70 9.66 13.63
C ALA A 212 -7.83 10.66 13.33
N ALA A 213 -8.98 10.55 14.00
CA ALA A 213 -10.10 11.48 13.80
C ALA A 213 -9.75 12.89 14.29
N GLY A 214 -9.11 13.01 15.45
CA GLY A 214 -8.62 14.27 16.01
C GLY A 214 -7.57 14.94 15.12
N GLY A 215 -6.64 14.16 14.55
CA GLY A 215 -5.66 14.67 13.59
C GLY A 215 -6.31 15.30 12.36
N MET A 216 -7.32 14.66 11.77
CA MET A 216 -8.04 15.22 10.62
C MET A 216 -8.89 16.44 10.99
N LEU A 217 -9.51 16.44 12.17
CA LEU A 217 -10.22 17.62 12.69
C LEU A 217 -9.29 18.80 12.98
N CYS A 218 -8.05 18.56 13.40
CA CYS A 218 -7.05 19.61 13.56
C CYS A 218 -6.61 20.23 12.22
N ILE A 219 -6.67 19.48 11.12
CA ILE A 219 -6.26 19.95 9.80
C ILE A 219 -7.40 20.69 9.09
N TYR A 220 -8.57 20.06 9.00
CA TYR A 220 -9.71 20.55 8.22
C TYR A 220 -10.79 21.26 9.06
N GLY A 221 -10.69 21.24 10.39
CA GLY A 221 -11.71 21.80 11.28
C GLY A 221 -13.03 21.03 11.26
N GLY A 222 -14.14 21.73 11.52
CA GLY A 222 -15.49 21.16 11.34
C GLY A 222 -16.12 20.50 12.56
N ASN A 223 -15.73 20.83 13.80
CA ASN A 223 -16.23 20.17 15.03
C ASN A 223 -17.77 20.09 15.15
N LYS A 224 -18.52 20.98 14.49
CA LYS A 224 -19.99 20.96 14.49
C LYS A 224 -20.58 19.67 13.89
N ILE A 225 -19.89 19.01 12.94
CA ILE A 225 -20.37 17.76 12.33
C ILE A 225 -20.53 16.62 13.35
N LEU A 226 -19.76 16.65 14.45
CA LEU A 226 -19.77 15.57 15.44
C LEU A 226 -21.12 15.41 16.15
N THR A 227 -21.87 16.50 16.29
CA THR A 227 -23.20 16.53 16.92
C THR A 227 -24.33 16.36 15.91
N GLU A 228 -24.08 16.61 14.63
CA GLU A 228 -25.06 16.47 13.56
C GLU A 228 -25.38 14.99 13.26
N PRO A 229 -26.53 14.70 12.63
CA PRO A 229 -26.86 13.36 12.17
C PRO A 229 -25.83 12.80 11.18
N VAL A 230 -25.58 11.50 11.25
CA VAL A 230 -24.64 10.79 10.34
C VAL A 230 -25.01 10.96 8.88
N GLN A 231 -26.30 11.15 8.59
CA GLN A 231 -26.83 11.34 7.25
C GLN A 231 -26.32 12.62 6.57
N CYS A 232 -25.73 13.57 7.32
CA CYS A 232 -25.02 14.75 6.79
C CYS A 232 -23.69 14.43 6.12
N LEU A 233 -23.17 13.21 6.29
CA LEU A 233 -21.98 12.71 5.60
C LEU A 233 -22.33 12.18 4.21
N THR A 234 -21.50 12.44 3.21
CA THR A 234 -21.74 12.02 1.83
C THR A 234 -21.82 10.49 1.69
N GLY A 235 -22.93 10.01 1.12
CA GLY A 235 -23.18 8.59 0.89
C GLY A 235 -23.68 7.80 2.10
N TYR A 236 -24.01 8.43 3.22
CA TYR A 236 -24.57 7.77 4.41
C TYR A 236 -26.11 7.77 4.46
N SER A 237 -26.79 8.05 3.33
CA SER A 237 -28.25 8.13 3.25
C SER A 237 -28.93 6.78 3.50
N SER A 238 -28.19 5.69 3.28
CA SER A 238 -28.65 4.32 3.54
C SER A 238 -28.42 3.87 4.99
N TYR A 239 -27.77 4.68 5.83
CA TYR A 239 -27.58 4.37 7.23
C TYR A 239 -28.86 4.67 8.02
N THR A 240 -29.54 3.62 8.47
CA THR A 240 -30.92 3.69 8.99
C THR A 240 -31.06 4.01 10.47
N LEU A 241 -29.97 4.38 11.16
CA LEU A 241 -30.00 4.83 12.54
C LEU A 241 -29.87 6.37 12.62
N PRO A 242 -30.87 7.08 13.16
CA PRO A 242 -30.83 8.54 13.31
C PRO A 242 -29.98 8.93 14.53
N VAL A 243 -28.68 8.69 14.44
CA VAL A 243 -27.72 8.99 15.51
C VAL A 243 -26.74 10.07 15.06
N SER A 244 -26.14 10.76 16.03
CA SER A 244 -25.08 11.72 15.75
C SER A 244 -23.81 11.05 15.24
N VAL A 245 -22.97 11.80 14.53
CA VAL A 245 -21.68 11.31 14.01
C VAL A 245 -20.80 10.74 15.13
N ILE A 246 -20.73 11.40 16.30
CA ILE A 246 -19.96 10.87 17.45
C ILE A 246 -20.48 9.50 17.92
N THR A 247 -21.80 9.31 17.95
CA THR A 247 -22.41 8.04 18.35
C THR A 247 -22.10 6.94 17.33
N TYR A 248 -22.13 7.28 16.04
CA TYR A 248 -21.71 6.37 14.97
C TYR A 248 -20.24 5.97 15.08
N LEU A 249 -19.34 6.91 15.38
CA LEU A 249 -17.93 6.59 15.61
C LEU A 249 -17.75 5.59 16.77
N PHE A 250 -18.54 5.70 17.83
CA PHE A 250 -18.55 4.71 18.93
C PHE A 250 -19.11 3.35 18.52
N ILE A 251 -20.20 3.31 17.74
CA ILE A 251 -20.75 2.06 17.18
C ILE A 251 -19.68 1.36 16.33
N ARG A 252 -19.04 2.11 15.44
CA ARG A 252 -17.95 1.62 14.60
C ARG A 252 -16.77 1.12 15.43
N TYR A 253 -16.35 1.87 16.46
CA TYR A 253 -15.30 1.44 17.40
C TYR A 253 -15.63 0.10 18.07
N PHE A 254 -16.87 -0.10 18.49
CA PHE A 254 -17.31 -1.34 19.15
C PHE A 254 -17.25 -2.53 18.18
N ILE A 255 -17.78 -2.36 16.96
CA ILE A 255 -17.75 -3.40 15.91
C ILE A 255 -16.30 -3.76 15.55
N ASN A 256 -15.46 -2.75 15.31
CA ASN A 256 -14.03 -2.96 15.00
C ASN A 256 -13.32 -3.70 16.14
N SER A 257 -13.58 -3.33 17.38
CA SER A 257 -13.00 -4.00 18.56
C SER A 257 -13.43 -5.45 18.65
N MET A 258 -14.71 -5.76 18.41
CA MET A 258 -15.23 -7.14 18.41
C MET A 258 -14.60 -8.01 17.33
N ILE A 259 -14.40 -7.48 16.12
CA ILE A 259 -13.72 -8.18 15.03
C ILE A 259 -12.27 -8.48 15.42
N ILE A 260 -11.54 -7.47 15.89
CA ILE A 260 -10.12 -7.63 16.26
C ILE A 260 -9.94 -8.58 17.44
N ILE A 261 -10.83 -8.55 18.44
CA ILE A 261 -10.86 -9.52 19.53
C ILE A 261 -11.02 -10.94 18.98
N THR A 262 -12.01 -11.14 18.09
CA THR A 262 -12.29 -12.45 17.49
C THR A 262 -11.07 -12.98 16.74
N LEU A 263 -10.47 -12.16 15.86
CA LEU A 263 -9.27 -12.52 15.10
C LEU A 263 -8.06 -12.77 16.01
N SER A 264 -7.87 -11.95 17.04
CA SER A 264 -6.78 -12.10 18.02
C SER A 264 -6.91 -13.39 18.83
N LEU A 265 -8.13 -13.82 19.15
CA LEU A 265 -8.39 -15.10 19.82
C LEU A 265 -8.10 -16.28 18.88
N ILE A 266 -8.50 -16.21 17.61
CA ILE A 266 -8.16 -17.23 16.61
C ILE A 266 -6.64 -17.37 16.46
N VAL A 267 -5.93 -16.25 16.30
CA VAL A 267 -4.46 -16.24 16.25
C VAL A 267 -3.87 -16.82 17.54
N SER A 268 -4.41 -16.44 18.70
CA SER A 268 -3.97 -16.96 19.99
C SER A 268 -4.15 -18.47 20.11
N VAL A 269 -5.20 -19.06 19.52
CA VAL A 269 -5.42 -20.52 19.48
C VAL A 269 -4.37 -21.20 18.59
N ILE A 270 -4.04 -20.62 17.43
CA ILE A 270 -2.95 -21.12 16.58
C ILE A 270 -1.63 -21.11 17.35
N PHE A 271 -1.34 -20.04 18.09
CA PHE A 271 -0.18 -19.98 18.97
C PHE A 271 -0.27 -20.97 20.14
N ALA A 272 -1.45 -21.23 20.68
CA ALA A 272 -1.64 -22.20 21.74
C ALA A 272 -1.28 -23.61 21.25
N LEU A 273 -1.75 -23.98 20.04
CA LEU A 273 -1.54 -25.26 19.36
C LEU A 273 -0.08 -25.46 18.94
N CYS A 274 0.56 -24.42 18.42
CA CYS A 274 1.93 -24.45 17.96
C CYS A 274 2.91 -24.30 19.13
N ARG A 275 3.78 -25.29 19.35
CA ARG A 275 4.75 -25.24 20.46
C ARG A 275 5.81 -24.18 20.29
N LYS A 276 6.28 -23.99 19.05
CA LYS A 276 7.25 -22.96 18.70
C LYS A 276 6.52 -21.74 18.18
N ARG A 277 6.81 -20.57 18.75
CA ARG A 277 6.20 -19.28 18.34
C ARG A 277 6.43 -18.95 16.87
N ILE A 278 7.60 -19.31 16.34
CA ILE A 278 7.94 -19.07 14.93
C ILE A 278 7.00 -19.86 14.00
N SER A 279 6.70 -21.11 14.34
CA SER A 279 5.76 -21.93 13.55
C SER A 279 4.37 -21.32 13.55
N SER A 280 3.92 -20.77 14.68
CA SER A 280 2.64 -20.06 14.75
C SER A 280 2.58 -18.86 13.81
N VAL A 281 3.63 -18.02 13.79
CA VAL A 281 3.71 -16.85 12.91
C VAL A 281 3.68 -17.26 11.44
N VAL A 282 4.40 -18.33 11.07
CA VAL A 282 4.40 -18.83 9.69
C VAL A 282 3.00 -19.32 9.28
N ILE A 283 2.29 -20.06 10.14
CA ILE A 283 0.94 -20.54 9.83
C ILE A 283 -0.05 -19.37 9.70
N VAL A 284 0.02 -18.39 10.60
CA VAL A 284 -0.80 -17.17 10.52
C VAL A 284 -0.52 -16.42 9.22
N GLY A 285 0.74 -16.33 8.80
CA GLY A 285 1.13 -15.73 7.53
C GLY A 285 0.60 -16.48 6.30
N ILE A 286 0.64 -17.81 6.32
CA ILE A 286 0.07 -18.64 5.24
C ILE A 286 -1.45 -18.42 5.14
N ILE A 287 -2.17 -18.42 6.27
CA ILE A 287 -3.62 -18.17 6.29
C ILE A 287 -3.93 -16.77 5.73
N ALA A 288 -3.21 -15.74 6.19
CA ALA A 288 -3.38 -14.38 5.67
C ALA A 288 -3.09 -14.29 4.15
N GLY A 289 -2.09 -15.02 3.66
CA GLY A 289 -1.78 -15.10 2.23
C GLY A 289 -2.88 -15.78 1.41
N ILE A 290 -3.43 -16.88 1.91
CA ILE A 290 -4.58 -17.57 1.27
C ILE A 290 -5.80 -16.67 1.23
N GLU A 291 -6.10 -15.96 2.32
CA GLU A 291 -7.22 -15.01 2.40
C GLU A 291 -7.04 -13.84 1.42
N ALA A 292 -5.83 -13.29 1.31
CA ALA A 292 -5.52 -12.21 0.36
C ALA A 292 -5.66 -12.67 -1.10
N TYR A 293 -5.18 -13.89 -1.41
CA TYR A 293 -5.33 -14.49 -2.73
C TYR A 293 -6.80 -14.76 -3.07
N ALA A 294 -7.56 -15.31 -2.12
CA ALA A 294 -8.98 -15.58 -2.28
C ALA A 294 -9.80 -14.29 -2.46
N TYR A 295 -9.42 -13.20 -1.77
CA TYR A 295 -10.00 -11.90 -2.00
C TYR A 295 -9.74 -11.51 -3.46
N GLN A 296 -8.50 -11.32 -3.90
CA GLN A 296 -8.21 -10.80 -5.25
C GLN A 296 -8.83 -11.58 -6.41
N ASN A 297 -8.96 -12.90 -6.31
CA ASN A 297 -9.41 -13.75 -7.42
C ASN A 297 -10.91 -14.08 -7.43
N ILE A 298 -11.63 -13.89 -6.32
CA ILE A 298 -13.07 -14.24 -6.24
C ILE A 298 -13.91 -12.97 -6.41
N SER A 299 -14.63 -12.86 -7.52
CA SER A 299 -15.56 -11.76 -7.77
C SER A 299 -16.86 -11.90 -6.95
N LEU A 300 -17.48 -10.77 -6.61
CA LEU A 300 -18.77 -10.73 -5.89
C LEU A 300 -19.94 -11.33 -6.67
N GLN A 301 -19.82 -11.49 -7.99
CA GLN A 301 -20.83 -12.10 -8.87
C GLN A 301 -20.57 -13.59 -9.13
N SER A 302 -19.48 -14.16 -8.63
CA SER A 302 -19.13 -15.57 -8.82
C SER A 302 -20.05 -16.52 -8.03
N ARG A 303 -20.14 -17.78 -8.48
CA ARG A 303 -20.77 -18.89 -7.73
C ARG A 303 -20.17 -19.05 -6.32
N PHE A 304 -18.92 -18.60 -6.13
CA PHE A 304 -18.20 -18.63 -4.85
C PHE A 304 -18.35 -17.35 -4.01
N ARG A 305 -19.38 -16.53 -4.25
CA ARG A 305 -19.65 -15.26 -3.52
C ARG A 305 -19.59 -15.38 -2.00
N ILE A 306 -20.01 -16.52 -1.44
CA ILE A 306 -19.99 -16.77 0.01
C ILE A 306 -18.57 -16.67 0.57
N PHE A 307 -17.57 -17.20 -0.13
CA PHE A 307 -16.16 -17.13 0.30
C PHE A 307 -15.62 -15.71 0.27
N ARG A 308 -16.03 -14.88 -0.70
CA ARG A 308 -15.68 -13.46 -0.77
C ARG A 308 -16.36 -12.65 0.34
N LYS A 309 -17.60 -12.98 0.72
CA LYS A 309 -18.34 -12.33 1.82
C LYS A 309 -17.77 -12.64 3.20
N ILE A 310 -17.34 -13.88 3.44
CA ILE A 310 -16.77 -14.35 4.73
C ILE A 310 -15.27 -14.02 4.85
N ASN A 311 -14.60 -13.66 3.74
CA ASN A 311 -13.19 -13.32 3.73
C ASN A 311 -12.82 -12.26 4.78
N ILE A 312 -11.69 -12.44 5.45
CA ILE A 312 -11.24 -11.55 6.54
C ILE A 312 -11.10 -10.10 6.06
N ILE A 313 -10.58 -9.88 4.86
CA ILE A 313 -10.38 -8.54 4.29
C ILE A 313 -11.73 -7.84 4.07
N ASN A 314 -12.75 -8.59 3.63
CA ASN A 314 -14.10 -8.05 3.43
C ASN A 314 -14.78 -7.72 4.77
N ILE A 315 -14.65 -8.60 5.77
CA ILE A 315 -15.20 -8.38 7.13
C ILE A 315 -14.54 -7.17 7.81
N MET A 316 -13.27 -6.89 7.50
CA MET A 316 -12.55 -5.73 8.04
C MET A 316 -12.96 -4.41 7.40
N ASP A 317 -13.69 -4.39 6.28
CA ASP A 317 -14.24 -3.16 5.70
C ASP A 317 -15.56 -2.78 6.35
N VAL A 318 -15.48 -2.43 7.63
CA VAL A 318 -16.66 -2.10 8.46
C VAL A 318 -17.35 -0.83 7.98
N ASN A 319 -16.61 0.10 7.37
CA ASN A 319 -17.22 1.31 6.84
C ASN A 319 -18.17 0.98 5.67
N ALA A 320 -17.72 0.19 4.69
CA ALA A 320 -18.59 -0.26 3.60
C ALA A 320 -19.80 -1.06 4.13
N MET A 321 -19.58 -1.97 5.09
CA MET A 321 -20.66 -2.78 5.69
C MET A 321 -21.70 -1.95 6.47
N LEU A 322 -21.31 -0.82 7.05
CA LEU A 322 -22.24 0.07 7.74
C LEU A 322 -22.92 1.06 6.79
N LYS A 323 -22.20 1.52 5.76
CA LYS A 323 -22.69 2.48 4.78
C LYS A 323 -23.75 1.86 3.85
N ASP A 324 -23.50 0.64 3.39
CA ASP A 324 -24.39 -0.07 2.48
C ASP A 324 -25.50 -0.80 3.27
N TYR A 325 -26.76 -0.51 2.94
CA TYR A 325 -27.90 -1.20 3.57
C TYR A 325 -28.10 -2.57 2.92
N GLU A 326 -27.55 -3.61 3.54
CA GLU A 326 -27.81 -5.00 3.17
C GLU A 326 -28.34 -5.81 4.37
N ASN A 327 -29.47 -6.48 4.14
CA ASN A 327 -30.05 -7.43 5.08
C ASN A 327 -29.63 -8.86 4.70
N ILE A 328 -29.29 -9.65 5.70
CA ILE A 328 -29.16 -11.10 5.55
C ILE A 328 -30.47 -11.71 6.02
N VAL A 329 -31.08 -12.50 5.13
CA VAL A 329 -32.30 -13.24 5.43
C VAL A 329 -31.94 -14.71 5.61
N TYR A 330 -32.35 -15.30 6.73
CA TYR A 330 -32.24 -16.73 6.97
C TYR A 330 -33.58 -17.22 7.54
N GLY A 331 -34.42 -17.80 6.67
CA GLY A 331 -35.82 -18.05 6.96
C GLY A 331 -36.59 -16.76 7.26
N ASN A 332 -37.59 -16.81 8.15
CA ASN A 332 -38.46 -15.67 8.49
C ASN A 332 -37.77 -14.51 9.25
N ILE A 333 -36.46 -14.59 9.52
CA ILE A 333 -35.70 -13.56 10.25
C ILE A 333 -34.84 -12.78 9.26
N SER A 334 -35.14 -11.49 9.10
CA SER A 334 -34.30 -10.53 8.38
C SER A 334 -33.50 -9.70 9.38
N ALA A 335 -32.16 -9.78 9.32
CA ALA A 335 -31.26 -9.09 10.23
C ALA A 335 -30.24 -8.26 9.44
N GLY A 336 -29.80 -7.13 10.01
CA GLY A 336 -28.84 -6.26 9.33
C GLY A 336 -27.48 -6.94 9.28
N MET A 337 -26.74 -6.80 8.19
CA MET A 337 -25.46 -7.48 8.00
C MET A 337 -24.47 -7.22 9.16
N ALA A 338 -24.35 -5.97 9.61
CA ALA A 338 -23.49 -5.61 10.74
C ALA A 338 -23.90 -6.26 12.07
N ALA A 339 -25.21 -6.34 12.36
CA ALA A 339 -25.71 -6.97 13.57
C ALA A 339 -25.45 -8.49 13.58
N MET A 340 -25.65 -9.15 12.42
CA MET A 340 -25.34 -10.57 12.26
C MET A 340 -23.85 -10.86 12.46
N LEU A 341 -22.98 -10.01 11.89
CA LEU A 341 -21.54 -10.13 12.07
C LEU A 341 -21.17 -10.04 13.57
N CYS A 342 -21.73 -9.09 14.31
CA CYS A 342 -21.49 -8.95 15.74
C CYS A 342 -21.88 -10.20 16.54
N VAL A 343 -23.04 -10.80 16.23
CA VAL A 343 -23.48 -12.04 16.89
C VAL A 343 -22.53 -13.19 16.57
N VAL A 344 -22.13 -13.36 15.31
CA VAL A 344 -21.17 -14.40 14.89
C VAL A 344 -19.82 -14.20 15.57
N CYS A 345 -19.29 -12.98 15.59
CA CYS A 345 -18.04 -12.63 16.28
C CYS A 345 -18.12 -12.93 17.79
N LEU A 346 -19.25 -12.64 18.44
CA LEU A 346 -19.46 -12.93 19.86
C LEU A 346 -19.43 -14.44 20.12
N VAL A 347 -20.17 -15.23 19.35
CA VAL A 347 -20.22 -16.69 19.48
C VAL A 347 -18.82 -17.30 19.28
N ILE A 348 -18.12 -16.92 18.20
CA ILE A 348 -16.75 -17.40 17.93
C ILE A 348 -15.80 -16.99 19.05
N SER A 349 -15.88 -15.74 19.54
CA SER A 349 -15.02 -15.26 20.62
C SER A 349 -15.19 -16.06 21.91
N VAL A 350 -16.43 -16.37 22.30
CA VAL A 350 -16.72 -17.20 23.49
C VAL A 350 -16.15 -18.61 23.31
N LEU A 351 -16.36 -19.22 22.14
CA LEU A 351 -15.82 -20.55 21.82
C LEU A 351 -14.29 -20.55 21.88
N MET A 352 -13.62 -19.61 21.20
CA MET A 352 -12.15 -19.54 21.16
C MET A 352 -11.56 -19.25 22.55
N MET A 353 -12.20 -18.40 23.35
CA MET A 353 -11.80 -18.14 24.73
C MET A 353 -11.86 -19.41 25.58
N SER A 354 -12.95 -20.19 25.47
CA SER A 354 -13.10 -21.45 26.20
C SER A 354 -12.00 -22.45 25.80
N ILE A 355 -11.71 -22.55 24.50
CA ILE A 355 -10.64 -23.42 23.96
C ILE A 355 -9.28 -23.03 24.53
N LEU A 356 -8.93 -21.75 24.56
CA LEU A 356 -7.66 -21.27 25.12
C LEU A 356 -7.49 -21.63 26.59
N ILE A 357 -8.52 -21.38 27.40
CA ILE A 357 -8.50 -21.69 28.84
C ILE A 357 -8.35 -23.19 29.08
N ILE A 358 -9.06 -24.02 28.30
CA ILE A 358 -8.98 -25.48 28.34
C ILE A 358 -7.59 -25.96 27.89
N MET A 359 -7.03 -25.41 26.81
CA MET A 359 -5.68 -25.74 26.33
C MET A 359 -4.61 -25.42 27.38
N GLY A 360 -4.75 -24.32 28.12
CA GLY A 360 -3.87 -23.99 29.24
C GLY A 360 -3.82 -25.08 30.33
N LYS A 361 -4.90 -25.86 30.50
CA LYS A 361 -4.96 -26.99 31.45
C LYS A 361 -4.29 -28.26 30.92
N TYR A 362 -4.49 -28.59 29.63
CA TYR A 362 -4.13 -29.90 29.08
C TYR A 362 -2.77 -29.95 28.37
N ILE A 363 -2.28 -28.84 27.81
CA ILE A 363 -1.00 -28.85 27.08
C ILE A 363 0.17 -28.89 28.08
N ARG A 364 0.94 -29.98 28.05
CA ARG A 364 2.09 -30.21 28.96
C ARG A 364 3.41 -29.72 28.36
N PRO A 365 4.31 -29.11 29.15
CA PRO A 365 5.68 -28.82 28.73
C PRO A 365 6.46 -30.14 28.54
N GLY A 366 7.27 -30.23 27.48
CA GLY A 366 8.30 -31.27 27.31
C GLY A 366 7.87 -32.64 26.74
N LYS A 367 6.58 -32.94 26.55
CA LYS A 367 6.17 -34.22 25.90
C LYS A 367 6.41 -34.15 24.39
N LYS A 368 7.49 -34.68 23.80
CA LYS A 368 7.68 -34.79 22.33
C LYS A 368 6.66 -35.74 21.67
N THR A 369 5.39 -35.37 21.60
CA THR A 369 4.29 -36.28 21.20
C THR A 369 3.52 -35.83 19.95
N GLY A 370 3.98 -34.80 19.25
CA GLY A 370 3.42 -34.46 17.93
C GLY A 370 4.05 -35.31 16.84
N VAL A 371 3.25 -35.91 15.95
CA VAL A 371 3.73 -36.52 14.69
C VAL A 371 4.55 -35.50 13.90
N ILE A 372 4.13 -34.23 13.92
CA ILE A 372 4.82 -33.08 13.33
C ILE A 372 6.19 -32.84 13.97
N ASP A 373 6.30 -32.89 15.31
CA ASP A 373 7.59 -32.70 16.00
C ASP A 373 8.60 -33.80 15.60
N LYS A 374 8.15 -35.05 15.45
CA LYS A 374 8.99 -36.16 14.95
C LYS A 374 9.42 -35.97 13.50
N ILE A 375 8.52 -35.50 12.64
CA ILE A 375 8.83 -35.19 11.23
C ILE A 375 9.85 -34.04 11.16
N ILE A 376 9.64 -32.96 11.90
CA ILE A 376 10.57 -31.82 11.98
C ILE A 376 11.93 -32.26 12.51
N GLU A 377 11.99 -33.14 13.50
CA GLU A 377 13.25 -33.66 14.05
C GLU A 377 13.99 -34.52 13.02
N LYS A 378 13.26 -35.35 12.24
CA LYS A 378 13.83 -36.14 11.14
C LYS A 378 14.35 -35.25 10.00
N ILE A 379 13.59 -34.22 9.63
CA ILE A 379 14.03 -33.19 8.67
C ILE A 379 15.26 -32.44 9.19
N ARG A 380 15.28 -32.05 10.47
CA ARG A 380 16.40 -31.32 11.08
C ARG A 380 17.66 -32.18 11.12
N HIS A 381 17.55 -33.46 11.46
CA HIS A 381 18.67 -34.39 11.39
C HIS A 381 19.15 -34.60 9.96
N GLY A 382 18.24 -34.69 8.99
CA GLY A 382 18.59 -34.75 7.56
C GLY A 382 19.37 -33.52 7.10
N ILE A 383 18.86 -32.32 7.42
CA ILE A 383 19.51 -31.04 7.14
C ILE A 383 20.86 -30.95 7.85
N GLN A 384 20.98 -31.42 9.10
CA GLN A 384 22.23 -31.37 9.85
C GLN A 384 23.28 -32.35 9.31
N LYS A 385 22.86 -33.52 8.82
CA LYS A 385 23.74 -34.49 8.13
C LYS A 385 24.26 -33.91 6.81
N LEU A 386 23.37 -33.27 6.04
CA LEU A 386 23.72 -32.59 4.79
C LEU A 386 24.65 -31.39 5.04
N LEU A 387 24.32 -30.54 6.03
CA LEU A 387 25.17 -29.43 6.46
C LEU A 387 26.54 -29.92 6.94
N GLY A 388 26.63 -31.06 7.62
CA GLY A 388 27.89 -31.64 8.08
C GLY A 388 28.92 -31.81 6.96
N GLN A 389 28.45 -32.19 5.77
CA GLN A 389 29.26 -32.46 4.57
C GLN A 389 29.60 -31.19 3.76
N LEU A 390 28.94 -30.06 4.03
CA LEU A 390 29.13 -28.83 3.27
C LEU A 390 30.36 -28.01 3.74
N PRO A 391 30.97 -27.20 2.84
CA PRO A 391 32.03 -26.26 3.18
C PRO A 391 31.61 -25.27 4.26
N HIS A 392 32.61 -24.72 4.96
CA HIS A 392 32.40 -23.75 6.06
C HIS A 392 31.59 -22.52 5.62
N LEU A 393 31.79 -22.07 4.37
CA LEU A 393 31.06 -20.95 3.78
C LEU A 393 29.54 -21.22 3.67
N CYS A 394 29.15 -22.41 3.20
CA CYS A 394 27.74 -22.79 3.08
C CYS A 394 27.07 -22.89 4.45
N LYS A 395 27.82 -23.31 5.48
CA LYS A 395 27.33 -23.34 6.86
C LYS A 395 27.05 -21.94 7.40
N GLU A 396 27.92 -20.97 7.12
CA GLU A 396 27.67 -19.57 7.49
C GLU A 396 26.51 -18.95 6.71
N ILE A 397 26.38 -19.23 5.39
CA ILE A 397 25.22 -18.79 4.61
C ILE A 397 23.91 -19.37 5.18
N TYR A 398 23.89 -20.66 5.51
CA TYR A 398 22.72 -21.29 6.14
C TYR A 398 22.40 -20.66 7.50
N LYS A 399 23.42 -20.37 8.29
CA LYS A 399 23.27 -19.73 9.61
C LYS A 399 22.70 -18.31 9.46
N LEU A 400 23.22 -17.50 8.53
CA LEU A 400 22.73 -16.15 8.24
C LEU A 400 21.27 -16.16 7.77
N LEU A 401 20.95 -16.99 6.77
CA LEU A 401 19.61 -17.03 6.19
C LEU A 401 18.59 -17.68 7.13
N ILE A 402 18.87 -18.87 7.65
CA ILE A 402 17.87 -19.68 8.38
C ILE A 402 17.93 -19.45 9.88
N THR A 403 19.13 -19.47 10.48
CA THR A 403 19.27 -19.35 11.95
C THR A 403 19.12 -17.89 12.41
N GLY A 404 19.72 -16.95 11.67
CA GLY A 404 19.57 -15.50 11.80
C GLY A 404 18.24 -14.97 11.26
N LYS A 405 17.46 -15.83 10.59
CA LYS A 405 16.22 -15.45 9.90
C LYS A 405 16.43 -14.35 8.85
N GLY A 406 17.62 -14.26 8.25
CA GLY A 406 17.92 -13.32 7.18
C GLY A 406 16.93 -13.41 6.01
N TRP A 407 16.36 -14.59 5.74
CA TRP A 407 15.32 -14.75 4.72
C TRP A 407 14.08 -13.86 4.95
N LEU A 408 13.72 -13.57 6.21
CA LEU A 408 12.62 -12.63 6.51
C LEU A 408 13.00 -11.19 6.16
N VAL A 409 14.26 -10.80 6.42
CA VAL A 409 14.75 -9.47 6.05
C VAL A 409 14.74 -9.31 4.55
N ILE A 410 15.16 -10.32 3.79
CA ILE A 410 15.09 -10.33 2.32
C ILE A 410 13.64 -10.17 1.85
N ALA A 411 12.70 -10.93 2.42
CA ALA A 411 11.28 -10.82 2.06
C ALA A 411 10.71 -9.42 2.34
N VAL A 412 11.08 -8.80 3.46
CA VAL A 412 10.66 -7.42 3.81
C VAL A 412 11.27 -6.40 2.84
N VAL A 413 12.57 -6.51 2.53
CA VAL A 413 13.24 -5.63 1.56
C VAL A 413 12.57 -5.71 0.19
N VAL A 414 12.26 -6.92 -0.30
CA VAL A 414 11.55 -7.12 -1.57
C VAL A 414 10.15 -6.53 -1.52
N PHE A 415 9.40 -6.77 -0.43
CA PHE A 415 8.06 -6.22 -0.27
C PHE A 415 8.05 -4.69 -0.27
N ILE A 416 8.95 -4.05 0.48
CA ILE A 416 9.06 -2.59 0.52
C ILE A 416 9.49 -2.05 -0.85
N THR A 417 10.38 -2.75 -1.57
CA THR A 417 10.77 -2.39 -2.94
C THR A 417 9.55 -2.38 -3.87
N ILE A 418 8.72 -3.43 -3.83
CA ILE A 418 7.46 -3.49 -4.61
C ILE A 418 6.52 -2.34 -4.21
N PHE A 419 6.38 -2.07 -2.91
CA PHE A 419 5.53 -1.01 -2.40
C PHE A 419 5.97 0.36 -2.93
N ILE A 420 7.25 0.71 -2.82
CA ILE A 420 7.79 1.99 -3.33
C ILE A 420 7.60 2.10 -4.83
N CYS A 421 7.92 1.03 -5.56
CA CYS A 421 7.70 0.96 -7.01
C CYS A 421 6.24 1.21 -7.38
N ASN A 422 5.28 0.78 -6.54
CA ASN A 422 3.86 1.02 -6.76
C ASN A 422 3.37 2.40 -6.30
N SER A 423 3.93 2.94 -5.22
CA SER A 423 3.54 4.25 -4.68
C SER A 423 4.05 5.43 -5.51
N GLN A 424 5.18 5.28 -6.21
CA GLN A 424 5.77 6.33 -7.05
C GLN A 424 5.43 6.19 -8.53
N LYS A 425 4.29 5.56 -8.85
CA LYS A 425 3.81 5.45 -10.23
C LYS A 425 3.21 6.77 -10.69
N VAL A 426 3.64 7.23 -11.86
CA VAL A 426 3.00 8.34 -12.56
C VAL A 426 1.93 7.76 -13.46
N ILE A 427 0.68 8.17 -13.23
CA ILE A 427 -0.45 7.80 -14.08
C ILE A 427 -0.52 8.83 -15.20
N TYR A 428 -0.16 8.40 -16.40
CA TYR A 428 -0.27 9.21 -17.61
C TYR A 428 -1.73 9.37 -18.04
N SER A 429 -2.03 10.54 -18.61
CA SER A 429 -3.35 10.86 -19.17
C SER A 429 -3.70 9.95 -20.35
N ASP A 430 -4.99 9.85 -20.68
CA ASP A 430 -5.44 9.01 -21.80
C ASP A 430 -4.89 9.52 -23.15
N ASP A 431 -4.65 10.82 -23.29
CA ASP A 431 -4.01 11.40 -24.48
C ASP A 431 -2.53 10.99 -24.59
N GLU A 432 -1.79 10.99 -23.49
CA GLU A 432 -0.39 10.52 -23.47
C GLU A 432 -0.28 9.02 -23.74
N LYS A 433 -1.21 8.22 -23.25
CA LYS A 433 -1.26 6.78 -23.56
C LYS A 433 -1.51 6.54 -25.03
N LYS A 434 -2.43 7.27 -25.65
CA LYS A 434 -2.66 7.20 -27.10
C LYS A 434 -1.39 7.55 -27.87
N LYS A 435 -0.66 8.59 -27.46
CA LYS A 435 0.64 8.92 -28.08
C LYS A 435 1.66 7.78 -27.95
N ASP A 436 1.71 7.13 -26.80
CA ASP A 436 2.58 5.97 -26.58
C ASP A 436 2.17 4.75 -27.44
N GLU A 437 0.87 4.58 -27.73
CA GLU A 437 0.39 3.58 -28.70
C GLU A 437 0.87 3.90 -30.12
N TYR A 438 0.81 5.16 -30.55
CA TYR A 438 1.37 5.61 -31.84
C TYR A 438 2.87 5.31 -31.95
N TYR A 439 3.65 5.52 -30.88
CA TYR A 439 5.07 5.14 -30.85
C TYR A 439 5.32 3.62 -30.92
N GLN A 440 4.37 2.79 -30.49
CA GLN A 440 4.49 1.34 -30.62
C GLN A 440 4.13 0.85 -32.03
N GLU A 441 3.23 1.55 -32.71
CA GLU A 441 2.76 1.18 -34.06
C GLU A 441 3.71 1.67 -35.17
N TYR A 442 4.17 2.92 -35.08
CA TYR A 442 4.93 3.59 -36.16
C TYR A 442 6.38 3.92 -35.77
N GLY A 443 6.80 3.63 -34.54
CA GLY A 443 8.15 3.92 -34.04
C GLY A 443 9.16 2.80 -34.25
N GLY A 444 10.36 3.01 -33.73
CA GLY A 444 11.47 2.07 -33.80
C GLY A 444 12.57 2.52 -34.76
N LYS A 445 13.19 1.54 -35.41
CA LYS A 445 14.26 1.77 -36.41
C LYS A 445 13.67 2.27 -37.74
N ASP A 446 12.52 1.72 -38.11
CA ASP A 446 11.73 2.16 -39.25
C ASP A 446 10.64 3.10 -38.75
N TYR A 447 10.77 4.39 -39.07
CA TYR A 447 9.83 5.45 -38.72
C TYR A 447 9.22 6.09 -39.98
N SER A 448 9.23 5.36 -41.09
CA SER A 448 8.63 5.80 -42.37
C SER A 448 7.15 6.15 -42.22
N GLY A 449 6.39 5.36 -41.46
CA GLY A 449 4.98 5.63 -41.19
C GLY A 449 4.74 6.96 -40.44
N PHE A 450 5.60 7.31 -39.48
CA PHE A 450 5.54 8.65 -38.86
C PHE A 450 5.82 9.75 -39.87
N THR A 451 6.83 9.55 -40.73
CA THR A 451 7.23 10.52 -41.74
C THR A 451 6.12 10.76 -42.76
N GLU A 452 5.46 9.70 -43.23
CA GLU A 452 4.33 9.76 -44.16
C GLU A 452 3.13 10.51 -43.57
N ILE A 453 2.77 10.21 -42.31
CA ILE A 453 1.68 10.90 -41.62
C ILE A 453 2.01 12.38 -41.44
N ILE A 454 3.25 12.72 -41.04
CA ILE A 454 3.67 14.11 -40.84
C ILE A 454 3.64 14.89 -42.16
N GLU A 455 4.15 14.31 -43.25
CA GLU A 455 4.11 14.95 -44.57
C GLU A 455 2.68 15.11 -45.10
N LEU A 456 1.80 14.13 -44.87
CA LEU A 456 0.37 14.26 -45.17
C LEU A 456 -0.25 15.45 -44.41
N ARG A 457 0.00 15.56 -43.09
CA ARG A 457 -0.54 16.68 -42.29
C ARG A 457 0.02 18.04 -42.72
N LYS A 458 1.30 18.11 -43.08
CA LYS A 458 1.90 19.34 -43.65
C LYS A 458 1.21 19.73 -44.96
N ALA A 459 0.91 18.76 -45.82
CA ALA A 459 0.20 19.01 -47.07
C ALA A 459 -1.24 19.49 -46.83
N GLU A 460 -1.97 18.88 -45.90
CA GLU A 460 -3.33 19.30 -45.51
C GLU A 460 -3.35 20.74 -44.98
N VAL A 461 -2.39 21.12 -44.12
CA VAL A 461 -2.28 22.50 -43.62
C VAL A 461 -1.99 23.48 -44.76
N LYS A 462 -1.10 23.12 -45.69
CA LYS A 462 -0.79 23.95 -46.85
C LYS A 462 -2.01 24.14 -47.75
N GLU A 463 -2.74 23.07 -48.06
CA GLU A 463 -3.97 23.14 -48.86
C GLU A 463 -5.06 23.97 -48.16
N ALA A 464 -5.21 23.82 -46.83
CA ALA A 464 -6.17 24.60 -46.06
C ALA A 464 -5.79 26.09 -46.00
N ALA A 465 -4.49 26.42 -45.99
CA ALA A 465 -4.01 27.80 -46.04
C ALA A 465 -4.29 28.45 -47.40
N GLU A 466 -3.99 27.75 -48.50
CA GLU A 466 -4.27 28.22 -49.87
C GLU A 466 -5.77 28.48 -50.07
N LYS A 467 -6.64 27.55 -49.63
CA LYS A 467 -8.10 27.72 -49.70
C LYS A 467 -8.62 28.87 -48.82
N LEU A 468 -7.97 29.14 -47.69
CA LEU A 468 -8.32 30.27 -46.83
C LEU A 468 -7.94 31.60 -47.49
N GLU A 469 -6.78 31.69 -48.12
CA GLU A 469 -6.32 32.87 -48.86
C GLU A 469 -7.25 33.18 -50.04
N GLU A 470 -7.61 32.17 -50.83
CA GLU A 470 -8.59 32.30 -51.93
C GLU A 470 -9.97 32.78 -51.43
N ALA A 471 -10.43 32.25 -50.29
CA ALA A 471 -11.69 32.66 -49.68
C ALA A 471 -11.62 34.09 -49.10
N GLN A 472 -10.47 34.54 -48.61
CA GLN A 472 -10.30 35.92 -48.16
C GLN A 472 -10.36 36.89 -49.34
N GLU A 473 -9.71 36.57 -50.47
CA GLU A 473 -9.76 37.39 -51.68
C GLU A 473 -11.17 37.49 -52.30
N GLN A 474 -11.93 36.38 -52.33
CA GLN A 474 -13.30 36.37 -52.84
C GLN A 474 -14.27 37.13 -51.93
N PHE A 475 -14.01 37.14 -50.61
CA PHE A 475 -14.76 37.96 -49.66
C PHE A 475 -14.49 39.45 -49.84
N GLU A 476 -13.25 39.86 -50.07
CA GLU A 476 -12.90 41.26 -50.39
C GLU A 476 -13.56 41.77 -51.68
N LYS A 477 -13.82 40.87 -52.64
CA LYS A 477 -14.57 41.15 -53.88
C LYS A 477 -16.10 41.12 -53.72
N GLY A 478 -16.60 40.72 -52.54
CA GLY A 478 -18.04 40.63 -52.23
C GLY A 478 -18.75 39.39 -52.80
N GLU A 479 -17.99 38.38 -53.21
CA GLU A 479 -18.52 37.19 -53.92
C GLU A 479 -19.02 36.08 -52.97
N ILE A 480 -18.60 36.09 -51.71
CA ILE A 480 -18.96 35.09 -50.68
C ILE A 480 -19.24 35.74 -49.33
N ASP A 481 -20.01 35.04 -48.47
CA ASP A 481 -20.41 35.52 -47.16
C ASP A 481 -19.36 35.25 -46.06
N GLU A 482 -19.44 36.01 -44.97
CA GLU A 482 -18.56 35.90 -43.80
C GLU A 482 -18.62 34.50 -43.15
N ASN A 483 -19.77 33.82 -43.28
CA ASN A 483 -20.00 32.49 -42.73
C ASN A 483 -19.23 31.40 -43.50
N THR A 484 -19.05 31.58 -44.81
CA THR A 484 -18.25 30.72 -45.69
C THR A 484 -16.75 30.92 -45.41
N VAL A 485 -16.29 32.15 -45.23
CA VAL A 485 -14.91 32.43 -44.79
C VAL A 485 -14.62 31.81 -43.43
N SER A 486 -15.56 31.94 -42.48
CA SER A 486 -15.43 31.35 -41.14
C SER A 486 -15.21 29.84 -41.19
N LYS A 487 -15.87 29.09 -42.10
CA LYS A 487 -15.63 27.66 -42.28
C LYS A 487 -14.20 27.34 -42.72
N TYR A 488 -13.61 28.13 -43.62
CA TYR A 488 -12.23 27.93 -44.05
C TYR A 488 -11.24 28.28 -42.92
N VAL A 489 -11.54 29.30 -42.11
CA VAL A 489 -10.76 29.60 -40.89
C VAL A 489 -10.81 28.42 -39.93
N TYR A 490 -11.99 27.85 -39.65
CA TYR A 490 -12.11 26.66 -38.80
C TYR A 490 -11.34 25.47 -39.35
N ASN A 491 -11.39 25.23 -40.67
CA ASN A 491 -10.66 24.12 -41.30
C ASN A 491 -9.14 24.28 -41.20
N TYR A 492 -8.63 25.51 -41.44
CA TYR A 492 -7.22 25.83 -41.26
C TYR A 492 -6.78 25.67 -39.81
N MET A 493 -7.59 26.15 -38.86
CA MET A 493 -7.32 25.99 -37.42
C MET A 493 -7.31 24.52 -36.99
N ASP A 494 -8.24 23.69 -37.46
CA ASP A 494 -8.26 22.27 -37.12
C ASP A 494 -7.09 21.50 -37.76
N SER A 495 -6.76 21.78 -39.01
CA SER A 495 -5.60 21.19 -39.70
C SER A 495 -4.29 21.56 -38.99
N THR A 496 -4.16 22.82 -38.58
CA THR A 496 -2.99 23.29 -37.81
C THR A 496 -2.92 22.60 -36.45
N ARG A 497 -4.04 22.48 -35.73
CA ARG A 497 -4.11 21.75 -34.46
C ARG A 497 -3.72 20.28 -34.59
N LEU A 498 -4.09 19.63 -35.70
CA LEU A 498 -3.70 18.26 -36.00
C LEU A 498 -2.20 18.14 -36.27
N LEU A 499 -1.60 19.07 -37.02
CA LEU A 499 -0.15 19.12 -37.20
C LEU A 499 0.58 19.41 -35.88
N ASP A 500 0.08 20.34 -35.07
CA ASP A 500 0.64 20.66 -33.76
C ASP A 500 0.62 19.46 -32.81
N SER A 501 -0.39 18.59 -32.92
CA SER A 501 -0.45 17.34 -32.16
C SER A 501 0.68 16.36 -32.50
N MET A 502 1.35 16.55 -33.65
CA MET A 502 2.48 15.75 -34.13
C MET A 502 3.85 16.33 -33.75
N ASN A 503 3.92 17.53 -33.17
CA ASN A 503 5.19 18.21 -32.84
C ASN A 503 6.14 17.35 -32.00
N GLU A 504 5.62 16.56 -31.05
CA GLU A 504 6.42 15.65 -30.22
C GLU A 504 7.17 14.61 -31.07
N TYR A 505 6.53 14.06 -32.11
CA TYR A 505 7.15 13.09 -33.02
C TYR A 505 8.16 13.76 -33.95
N MET A 506 7.84 14.96 -34.44
CA MET A 506 8.74 15.75 -35.30
C MET A 506 10.04 16.09 -34.57
N GLU A 507 9.96 16.58 -33.33
CA GLU A 507 11.14 16.85 -32.50
C GLU A 507 11.99 15.60 -32.31
N GLN A 508 11.37 14.44 -32.11
CA GLN A 508 12.10 13.21 -31.94
C GLN A 508 12.77 12.72 -33.23
N ILE A 509 12.09 12.81 -34.38
CA ILE A 509 12.68 12.46 -35.68
C ILE A 509 13.89 13.36 -35.95
N ASN A 510 13.74 14.67 -35.76
CA ASN A 510 14.85 15.62 -35.90
C ASN A 510 16.03 15.23 -35.01
N TYR A 511 15.77 14.86 -33.75
CA TYR A 511 16.82 14.37 -32.84
C TYR A 511 17.52 13.11 -33.35
N VAL A 512 16.77 12.13 -33.85
CA VAL A 512 17.34 10.87 -34.39
C VAL A 512 18.19 11.15 -35.64
N GLU A 513 17.74 12.03 -36.51
CA GLU A 513 18.47 12.45 -37.71
C GLU A 513 19.76 13.20 -37.35
N GLU A 514 19.71 14.11 -36.38
CA GLU A 514 20.88 14.80 -35.85
C GLU A 514 21.90 13.82 -35.26
N VAL A 515 21.44 12.83 -34.49
CA VAL A 515 22.31 11.78 -33.91
C VAL A 515 22.97 10.95 -35.01
N ASN A 516 22.23 10.60 -36.06
CA ASN A 516 22.77 9.86 -37.19
C ASN A 516 23.80 10.70 -37.97
N ALA A 517 23.50 11.97 -38.24
CA ALA A 517 24.41 12.89 -38.93
C ALA A 517 25.70 13.16 -38.13
N GLN A 518 25.60 13.32 -36.82
CA GLN A 518 26.73 13.68 -35.96
C GLN A 518 27.59 12.49 -35.55
N TYR A 519 26.98 11.31 -35.34
CA TYR A 519 27.66 10.16 -34.74
C TYR A 519 27.65 8.89 -35.61
N GLY A 520 26.89 8.86 -36.72
CA GLY A 520 26.73 7.68 -37.56
C GLY A 520 26.02 6.52 -36.86
N ILE A 521 25.17 6.82 -35.87
CA ILE A 521 24.42 5.83 -35.09
C ILE A 521 22.95 5.92 -35.48
N GLU A 522 22.37 4.80 -35.92
CA GLU A 522 20.93 4.66 -36.17
C GLU A 522 20.18 4.61 -34.82
N ALA A 523 19.78 5.78 -34.31
CA ALA A 523 18.91 5.90 -33.16
C ALA A 523 17.45 5.58 -33.50
N TYR A 524 16.65 5.25 -32.49
CA TYR A 524 15.27 4.80 -32.68
C TYR A 524 14.29 5.90 -32.25
N VAL A 525 13.19 6.05 -32.99
CA VAL A 525 12.07 6.92 -32.61
C VAL A 525 11.17 6.17 -31.63
N MET A 526 11.02 6.67 -30.41
CA MET A 526 10.34 5.99 -29.30
C MET A 526 9.88 6.92 -28.17
N SER A 527 8.80 6.57 -27.49
CA SER A 527 8.37 7.31 -26.29
C SER A 527 9.45 7.40 -25.21
N GLN A 528 9.76 8.62 -24.80
CA GLN A 528 10.74 8.91 -23.73
C GLN A 528 10.15 8.74 -22.33
N ARG A 529 8.81 8.81 -22.20
CA ARG A 529 8.08 8.87 -20.91
C ARG A 529 8.42 7.70 -20.00
N GLY A 530 8.20 6.48 -20.48
CA GLY A 530 8.44 5.25 -19.70
C GLY A 530 9.90 5.09 -19.31
N TYR A 531 10.83 5.29 -20.25
CA TYR A 531 12.27 5.17 -19.97
C TYR A 531 12.77 6.23 -19.01
N ASN A 532 12.26 7.46 -19.04
CA ASN A 532 12.64 8.50 -18.10
C ASN A 532 12.20 8.15 -16.66
N GLN A 533 11.04 7.51 -16.50
CA GLN A 533 10.62 7.00 -15.19
C GLN A 533 11.50 5.87 -14.66
N ILE A 534 12.08 5.04 -15.54
CA ILE A 534 12.89 3.87 -15.15
C ILE A 534 14.37 4.23 -14.96
N LEU A 535 14.92 5.02 -15.88
CA LEU A 535 16.37 5.27 -16.01
C LEU A 535 16.76 6.73 -15.80
N GLY A 536 15.86 7.68 -16.08
CA GLY A 536 16.15 9.11 -16.07
C GLY A 536 16.01 9.78 -14.70
N ASP A 537 15.82 11.11 -14.71
CA ASP A 537 15.86 11.92 -13.49
C ASP A 537 14.73 11.57 -12.51
N ASN A 538 13.58 11.18 -13.03
CA ASN A 538 12.43 10.76 -12.22
C ASN A 538 12.71 9.45 -11.44
N ALA A 539 13.68 8.65 -11.89
CA ALA A 539 14.08 7.42 -11.20
C ALA A 539 14.99 7.68 -9.99
N LYS A 540 15.62 8.87 -9.87
CA LYS A 540 16.67 9.13 -8.87
C LYS A 540 16.20 8.95 -7.44
N ILE A 541 15.06 9.54 -7.09
CA ILE A 541 14.50 9.45 -5.73
C ILE A 541 14.12 8.00 -5.41
N ARG A 542 13.47 7.30 -6.34
CA ARG A 542 13.10 5.89 -6.17
C ARG A 542 14.33 5.03 -5.90
N LYS A 543 15.34 5.13 -6.78
CA LYS A 543 16.59 4.37 -6.68
C LYS A 543 17.34 4.69 -5.39
N LEU A 544 17.41 5.95 -4.99
CA LEU A 544 17.99 6.37 -3.72
C LEU A 544 17.33 5.66 -2.52
N ILE A 545 16.00 5.64 -2.46
CA ILE A 545 15.27 4.99 -1.37
C ILE A 545 15.50 3.46 -1.40
N ILE A 546 15.50 2.84 -2.59
CA ILE A 546 15.80 1.40 -2.74
C ILE A 546 17.21 1.08 -2.24
N TYR A 547 18.22 1.89 -2.57
CA TYR A 547 19.59 1.70 -2.07
C TYR A 547 19.68 1.83 -0.55
N ILE A 548 18.98 2.78 0.06
CA ILE A 548 18.92 2.93 1.52
C ILE A 548 18.35 1.66 2.17
N ILE A 549 17.25 1.14 1.63
CA ILE A 549 16.59 -0.06 2.16
C ILE A 549 17.46 -1.31 1.96
N LEU A 550 18.09 -1.43 0.79
CA LEU A 550 19.03 -2.51 0.48
C LEU A 550 20.20 -2.50 1.48
N GLY A 551 20.83 -1.34 1.69
CA GLY A 551 21.92 -1.16 2.65
C GLY A 551 21.49 -1.52 4.07
N PHE A 552 20.33 -1.01 4.51
CA PHE A 552 19.77 -1.33 5.82
C PHE A 552 19.47 -2.84 6.00
N GLY A 553 18.92 -3.48 4.96
CA GLY A 553 18.68 -4.92 4.95
C GLY A 553 19.96 -5.74 5.11
N ILE A 554 21.04 -5.36 4.42
CA ILE A 554 22.36 -6.01 4.53
C ILE A 554 22.91 -5.86 5.95
N VAL A 555 22.84 -4.65 6.52
CA VAL A 555 23.28 -4.37 7.90
C VAL A 555 22.54 -5.25 8.90
N LEU A 556 21.21 -5.32 8.82
CA LEU A 556 20.40 -6.15 9.72
C LEU A 556 20.75 -7.64 9.63
N ILE A 557 20.99 -8.15 8.42
CA ILE A 557 21.37 -9.55 8.21
C ILE A 557 22.72 -9.83 8.86
N ALA A 558 23.73 -8.98 8.60
CA ALA A 558 25.06 -9.13 9.19
C ALA A 558 25.03 -9.05 10.73
N GLU A 559 24.26 -8.11 11.29
CA GLU A 559 24.19 -7.93 12.75
C GLU A 559 23.40 -9.02 13.47
N SER A 560 22.39 -9.59 12.84
CA SER A 560 21.61 -10.70 13.41
C SER A 560 22.50 -11.88 13.81
N GLU A 561 23.56 -12.13 13.04
CA GLU A 561 24.50 -13.22 13.29
C GLU A 561 25.45 -12.89 14.46
N ASN A 562 25.99 -11.68 14.52
CA ASN A 562 26.83 -11.22 15.64
C ASN A 562 26.07 -11.33 16.97
N ALA A 563 24.81 -10.89 16.97
CA ALA A 563 23.95 -11.00 18.14
C ALA A 563 23.70 -12.46 18.56
N LEU A 564 23.54 -13.38 17.60
CA LEU A 564 23.37 -14.81 17.87
C LEU A 564 24.64 -15.46 18.43
N GLU A 565 25.81 -15.14 17.87
CA GLU A 565 27.10 -15.65 18.37
C GLU A 565 27.43 -15.13 19.77
N TYR A 566 27.08 -13.87 20.04
CA TYR A 566 27.22 -13.28 21.37
C TYR A 566 26.29 -13.96 22.38
N LYS A 567 25.00 -14.12 22.04
CA LYS A 567 24.01 -14.75 22.93
C LYS A 567 24.31 -16.22 23.22
N SER A 568 24.91 -16.93 22.27
CA SER A 568 25.29 -18.34 22.42
C SER A 568 26.66 -18.54 23.08
N GLY A 569 27.45 -17.48 23.30
CA GLY A 569 28.82 -17.57 23.80
C GLY A 569 29.82 -18.15 22.78
N MET A 570 29.39 -18.37 21.53
CA MET A 570 30.23 -18.92 20.46
C MET A 570 31.39 -17.98 20.11
N ASN A 571 31.18 -16.66 20.28
CA ASN A 571 32.21 -15.65 20.07
C ASN A 571 33.48 -15.89 20.91
N MET A 572 33.33 -16.36 22.16
CA MET A 572 34.46 -16.68 23.05
C MET A 572 35.23 -17.91 22.56
N LEU A 573 34.52 -18.94 22.09
CA LEU A 573 35.12 -20.17 21.55
C LEU A 573 35.87 -19.91 20.23
N LEU A 574 35.29 -19.12 19.34
CA LEU A 574 35.91 -18.72 18.08
C LEU A 574 37.12 -17.80 18.30
N GLY A 575 37.04 -16.90 19.29
CA GLY A 575 38.13 -16.00 19.67
C GLY A 575 39.36 -16.72 20.23
N SER A 576 39.14 -17.81 20.98
CA SER A 576 40.20 -18.63 21.57
C SER A 576 40.84 -19.62 20.58
N SER A 577 40.21 -19.85 19.43
CA SER A 577 40.68 -20.82 18.42
C SER A 577 41.68 -20.19 17.43
N ALA A 578 42.82 -20.84 17.17
CA ALA A 578 43.89 -20.33 16.30
C ALA A 578 43.43 -20.01 14.86
N ARG A 579 42.64 -20.90 14.24
CA ARG A 579 42.02 -20.66 12.91
C ARG A 579 40.71 -19.87 12.99
N GLY A 580 40.08 -19.76 14.14
CA GLY A 580 38.80 -19.04 14.32
C GLY A 580 38.95 -17.52 14.18
N ARG A 581 40.10 -16.97 14.58
CA ARG A 581 40.34 -15.52 14.61
C ARG A 581 40.39 -14.83 13.25
N ILE A 582 41.02 -15.44 12.25
CA ILE A 582 41.25 -14.82 10.93
C ILE A 582 40.44 -15.54 9.85
N TRP A 583 40.58 -16.86 9.72
CA TRP A 583 39.89 -17.65 8.70
C TRP A 583 38.37 -17.65 8.91
N GLY A 584 37.90 -17.87 10.14
CA GLY A 584 36.46 -17.81 10.46
C GLY A 584 35.84 -16.46 10.12
N LYS A 585 36.55 -15.36 10.42
CA LYS A 585 36.10 -14.00 10.08
C LYS A 585 36.10 -13.73 8.57
N ALA A 586 37.08 -14.25 7.83
CA ALA A 586 37.12 -14.12 6.38
C ALA A 586 35.97 -14.87 5.70
N VAL A 587 35.70 -16.10 6.12
CA VAL A 587 34.57 -16.90 5.62
C VAL A 587 33.23 -16.22 5.93
N LYS A 588 33.07 -15.66 7.14
CA LYS A 588 31.88 -14.90 7.53
C LYS A 588 31.67 -13.67 6.65
N SER A 589 32.72 -12.86 6.45
CA SER A 589 32.65 -11.71 5.54
C SER A 589 32.31 -12.13 4.10
N GLY A 590 32.88 -13.25 3.63
CA GLY A 590 32.53 -13.82 2.32
C GLY A 590 31.06 -14.24 2.22
N ALA A 591 30.51 -14.85 3.27
CA ALA A 591 29.11 -15.25 3.30
C ALA A 591 28.15 -14.04 3.26
N VAL A 592 28.45 -12.98 4.01
CA VAL A 592 27.68 -11.72 3.97
C VAL A 592 27.75 -11.08 2.58
N CYS A 593 28.92 -11.02 1.96
CA CYS A 593 29.09 -10.46 0.61
C CYS A 593 28.30 -11.23 -0.45
N ILE A 594 28.32 -12.57 -0.39
CA ILE A 594 27.54 -13.42 -1.32
C ILE A 594 26.04 -13.17 -1.14
N ILE A 595 25.56 -13.13 0.11
CA ILE A 595 24.14 -12.84 0.39
C ILE A 595 23.77 -11.44 -0.09
N ALA A 596 24.61 -10.44 0.17
CA ALA A 596 24.37 -9.06 -0.27
C ALA A 596 24.27 -8.95 -1.80
N ALA A 597 25.15 -9.63 -2.55
CA ALA A 597 25.08 -9.69 -4.00
C ALA A 597 23.79 -10.37 -4.48
N ILE A 598 23.37 -11.47 -3.84
CA ILE A 598 22.11 -12.16 -4.16
C ILE A 598 20.91 -11.23 -3.91
N ILE A 599 20.88 -10.52 -2.78
CA ILE A 599 19.79 -9.58 -2.46
C ILE A 599 19.78 -8.43 -3.46
N ALA A 600 20.93 -7.88 -3.83
CA ALA A 600 21.04 -6.82 -4.83
C ALA A 600 20.46 -7.26 -6.18
N VAL A 601 20.76 -8.49 -6.62
CA VAL A 601 20.19 -9.08 -7.84
C VAL A 601 18.67 -9.22 -7.72
N ILE A 602 18.17 -9.78 -6.61
CA ILE A 602 16.72 -9.96 -6.40
C ILE A 602 15.99 -8.61 -6.40
N VAL A 603 16.52 -7.61 -5.69
CA VAL A 603 15.93 -6.27 -5.60
C VAL A 603 15.92 -5.58 -6.96
N ASN A 604 17.02 -5.63 -7.71
CA ASN A 604 17.11 -5.03 -9.03
C ASN A 604 16.15 -5.71 -10.03
N ILE A 605 16.08 -7.05 -10.04
CA ILE A 605 15.11 -7.78 -10.88
C ILE A 605 13.68 -7.42 -10.50
N THR A 606 13.39 -7.28 -9.20
CA THR A 606 12.05 -6.91 -8.71
C THR A 606 11.67 -5.49 -9.15
N GLU A 607 12.57 -4.52 -8.98
CA GLU A 607 12.37 -3.15 -9.47
C GLU A 607 12.09 -3.16 -10.98
N MET A 608 12.96 -3.79 -11.76
CA MET A 608 12.83 -3.84 -13.22
C MET A 608 11.55 -4.53 -13.66
N SER A 609 11.13 -5.61 -13.01
CA SER A 609 9.90 -6.34 -13.34
C SER A 609 8.63 -5.52 -13.05
N VAL A 610 8.58 -4.80 -11.93
CA VAL A 610 7.42 -3.96 -11.60
C VAL A 610 7.35 -2.75 -12.52
N MET A 611 8.50 -2.14 -12.81
CA MET A 611 8.61 -0.99 -13.70
C MET A 611 8.29 -1.37 -15.16
N SER A 612 8.81 -2.49 -15.64
CA SER A 612 8.53 -2.98 -17.00
C SER A 612 7.06 -3.29 -17.21
N HIS A 613 6.40 -3.87 -16.20
CA HIS A 613 4.97 -4.15 -16.26
C HIS A 613 4.10 -2.90 -16.21
N THR A 614 4.61 -1.81 -15.63
CA THR A 614 3.85 -0.56 -15.47
C THR A 614 3.97 0.36 -16.69
N TYR A 615 5.17 0.52 -17.25
CA TYR A 615 5.44 1.49 -18.31
C TYR A 615 5.74 0.85 -19.68
N GLY A 616 6.01 -0.45 -19.74
CA GLY A 616 6.47 -1.11 -20.97
C GLY A 616 7.92 -0.76 -21.34
N MET A 617 8.59 -1.67 -22.05
CA MET A 617 9.93 -1.45 -22.62
C MET A 617 10.05 -2.12 -24.00
N PRO A 618 9.30 -1.64 -25.02
CA PRO A 618 9.24 -2.28 -26.34
C PRO A 618 10.57 -2.23 -27.10
N TYR A 619 11.42 -1.22 -26.86
CA TYR A 619 12.66 -0.95 -27.59
C TYR A 619 13.93 -1.13 -26.74
N ILE A 620 13.99 -2.18 -25.90
CA ILE A 620 15.09 -2.40 -24.96
C ILE A 620 16.46 -2.63 -25.62
N ASP A 621 16.46 -3.07 -26.88
CA ASP A 621 17.68 -3.32 -27.66
C ASP A 621 18.17 -2.09 -28.43
N ALA A 622 17.45 -0.96 -28.35
CA ALA A 622 17.86 0.27 -29.02
C ALA A 622 19.16 0.86 -28.41
N PRO A 623 19.93 1.64 -29.20
CA PRO A 623 21.07 2.39 -28.69
C PRO A 623 20.65 3.34 -27.57
N LEU A 624 21.44 3.44 -26.49
CA LEU A 624 21.13 4.29 -25.34
C LEU A 624 20.97 5.77 -25.71
N ILE A 625 21.70 6.22 -26.75
CA ILE A 625 21.60 7.58 -27.29
C ILE A 625 20.22 7.89 -27.89
N SER A 626 19.37 6.89 -28.14
CA SER A 626 17.98 7.12 -28.56
C SER A 626 17.14 7.80 -27.47
N LEU A 627 17.62 7.80 -26.22
CA LEU A 627 16.98 8.48 -25.11
C LEU A 627 17.52 9.91 -24.99
N SER A 628 16.75 10.90 -25.44
CA SER A 628 17.21 12.31 -25.52
C SER A 628 17.56 12.92 -24.17
N PHE A 629 16.91 12.46 -23.09
CA PHE A 629 17.20 12.91 -21.72
C PHE A 629 18.52 12.35 -21.15
N MET A 630 19.07 11.29 -21.75
CA MET A 630 20.34 10.72 -21.30
C MET A 630 21.49 11.56 -21.84
N LYS A 631 22.21 12.27 -20.97
CA LYS A 631 23.47 12.95 -21.35
C LYS A 631 24.59 11.91 -21.51
N VAL A 632 24.64 11.25 -22.66
CA VAL A 632 25.52 10.11 -22.90
C VAL A 632 26.95 10.58 -23.23
N GLY A 633 27.89 10.32 -22.32
CA GLY A 633 29.34 10.51 -22.56
C GLY A 633 29.86 9.60 -23.67
N LYS A 634 30.97 9.96 -24.33
CA LYS A 634 31.50 9.28 -25.54
C LYS A 634 31.51 7.75 -25.47
N MET A 635 31.89 7.17 -24.33
CA MET A 635 31.99 5.71 -24.14
C MET A 635 30.63 4.99 -24.05
N LEU A 636 29.57 5.68 -23.64
CA LEU A 636 28.24 5.09 -23.43
C LEU A 636 27.32 5.25 -24.65
N ARG A 637 27.79 5.86 -25.74
CA ARG A 637 26.95 6.14 -26.94
C ARG A 637 26.63 4.89 -27.76
N TYR A 638 27.53 3.90 -27.70
CA TYR A 638 27.44 2.67 -28.47
C TYR A 638 26.80 1.50 -27.70
N ILE A 639 26.43 1.70 -26.43
CA ILE A 639 25.78 0.65 -25.64
C ILE A 639 24.27 0.70 -25.85
N THR A 640 23.63 -0.46 -25.75
CA THR A 640 22.17 -0.55 -25.80
C THR A 640 21.55 -0.24 -24.44
N ILE A 641 20.24 0.07 -24.42
CA ILE A 641 19.49 0.29 -23.17
C ILE A 641 19.60 -0.95 -22.26
N LYS A 642 19.48 -2.16 -22.82
CA LYS A 642 19.69 -3.43 -22.11
C LYS A 642 21.08 -3.55 -21.47
N GLN A 643 22.14 -3.19 -22.20
CA GLN A 643 23.50 -3.22 -21.66
C GLN A 643 23.68 -2.21 -20.53
N TYR A 644 23.08 -1.02 -20.66
CA TYR A 644 23.09 -0.02 -19.59
C TYR A 644 22.35 -0.50 -18.33
N MET A 645 21.23 -1.21 -18.49
CA MET A 645 20.52 -1.85 -17.36
C MET A 645 21.38 -2.91 -16.66
N ILE A 646 22.16 -3.70 -17.41
CA ILE A 646 23.12 -4.65 -16.84
C ILE A 646 24.23 -3.91 -16.08
N MET A 647 24.72 -2.78 -16.60
CA MET A 647 25.66 -1.93 -15.87
C MET A 647 25.07 -1.42 -14.56
N GLN A 648 23.79 -1.01 -14.55
CA GLN A 648 23.11 -0.60 -13.32
C GLN A 648 23.02 -1.75 -12.31
N LEU A 649 22.75 -2.98 -12.75
CA LEU A 649 22.83 -4.16 -11.86
C LEU A 649 24.24 -4.32 -11.26
N GLY A 650 25.29 -4.07 -12.06
CA GLY A 650 26.67 -4.02 -11.57
C GLY A 650 26.88 -2.99 -10.47
N VAL A 651 26.28 -1.80 -10.58
CA VAL A 651 26.31 -0.76 -9.54
C VAL A 651 25.59 -1.22 -8.27
N TYR A 652 24.43 -1.87 -8.39
CA TYR A 652 23.71 -2.46 -7.26
C TYR A 652 24.56 -3.48 -6.49
N ILE A 653 25.24 -4.37 -7.23
CA ILE A 653 26.13 -5.36 -6.63
C ILE A 653 27.33 -4.66 -5.97
N LEU A 654 27.98 -3.72 -6.65
CA LEU A 654 29.12 -2.98 -6.11
C LEU A 654 28.77 -2.25 -4.81
N TYR A 655 27.66 -1.52 -4.79
CA TYR A 655 27.13 -0.88 -3.58
C TYR A 655 26.92 -1.90 -2.45
N SER A 656 26.23 -3.01 -2.73
CA SER A 656 25.95 -4.04 -1.73
C SER A 656 27.22 -4.68 -1.13
N LEU A 657 28.26 -4.84 -1.95
CA LEU A 657 29.55 -5.38 -1.52
C LEU A 657 30.30 -4.37 -0.65
N LEU A 658 30.32 -3.09 -1.03
CA LEU A 658 30.95 -2.02 -0.25
C LEU A 658 30.30 -1.89 1.13
N VAL A 659 28.97 -1.85 1.18
CA VAL A 659 28.20 -1.85 2.44
C VAL A 659 28.50 -3.08 3.29
N SER A 660 28.62 -4.25 2.67
CA SER A 660 28.95 -5.50 3.37
C SER A 660 30.34 -5.47 4.00
N ILE A 661 31.34 -5.01 3.25
CA ILE A 661 32.73 -4.91 3.71
C ILE A 661 32.83 -3.89 4.84
N GLU A 662 32.22 -2.71 4.66
CA GLU A 662 32.14 -1.66 5.65
C GLU A 662 31.48 -2.16 6.94
N THR A 663 30.29 -2.75 6.84
CA THR A 663 29.56 -3.29 8.00
C THR A 663 30.41 -4.29 8.76
N MET A 664 31.07 -5.21 8.04
CA MET A 664 31.94 -6.21 8.66
C MET A 664 33.22 -5.60 9.26
N ALA A 665 33.76 -4.52 8.69
CA ALA A 665 34.91 -3.81 9.24
C ALA A 665 34.55 -3.07 10.52
N VAL A 666 33.47 -2.29 10.51
CA VAL A 666 32.92 -1.59 11.68
C VAL A 666 32.56 -2.58 12.79
N SER A 667 31.95 -3.71 12.40
CA SER A 667 31.63 -4.82 13.30
C SER A 667 32.86 -5.36 14.04
N ARG A 668 34.03 -5.41 13.40
CA ARG A 668 35.27 -5.88 14.03
C ARG A 668 35.85 -4.92 15.07
N TYR A 669 35.70 -3.62 14.87
CA TYR A 669 36.35 -2.60 15.70
C TYR A 669 35.46 -2.03 16.81
N ILE A 670 34.15 -1.91 16.58
CA ILE A 670 33.24 -1.19 17.49
C ILE A 670 32.43 -2.15 18.39
N PHE A 671 32.08 -3.36 17.94
CA PHE A 671 31.09 -4.24 18.59
C PHE A 671 31.59 -5.07 19.78
N LYS A 672 32.65 -4.60 20.47
CA LYS A 672 33.15 -5.27 21.68
C LYS A 672 32.21 -5.10 22.89
N LYS A 673 31.21 -4.22 22.86
CA LYS A 673 30.41 -3.91 24.05
C LYS A 673 28.98 -3.41 23.74
N ASN A 674 28.07 -4.37 23.54
CA ASN A 674 26.60 -4.32 23.71
C ASN A 674 26.00 -2.91 24.00
N SER A 675 26.10 -1.97 23.06
CA SER A 675 25.65 -0.60 23.22
C SER A 675 24.65 -0.25 22.14
N ASN A 676 23.46 0.19 22.53
CA ASN A 676 22.40 0.69 21.64
C ASN A 676 22.81 1.94 20.78
N ARG A 677 24.09 2.33 20.76
CA ARG A 677 24.67 3.42 19.95
C ARG A 677 25.27 2.94 18.61
N GLU A 678 25.25 1.64 18.33
CA GLU A 678 25.99 1.00 17.23
C GLU A 678 25.29 1.08 15.85
N VAL A 679 23.97 0.89 15.82
CA VAL A 679 23.15 0.95 14.58
C VAL A 679 23.11 2.37 13.95
N PRO A 680 22.98 3.48 14.72
CA PRO A 680 23.02 4.83 14.16
C PRO A 680 24.34 5.17 13.45
N LEU A 681 25.46 4.66 13.94
CA LEU A 681 26.79 4.94 13.38
C LEU A 681 27.00 4.22 12.03
N LEU A 682 26.50 2.97 11.92
CA LEU A 682 26.42 2.22 10.66
C LEU A 682 25.48 2.86 9.64
N ILE A 683 24.41 3.52 10.09
CA ILE A 683 23.49 4.27 9.22
C ILE A 683 24.19 5.51 8.64
N VAL A 684 24.93 6.27 9.47
CA VAL A 684 25.69 7.44 8.99
C VAL A 684 26.76 7.03 7.98
N LEU A 685 27.50 5.95 8.26
CA LEU A 685 28.53 5.40 7.38
C LEU A 685 27.97 4.86 6.04
N ASN A 686 26.86 4.11 6.09
CA ASN A 686 26.13 3.71 4.87
C ASN A 686 25.71 4.90 4.02
N THR A 687 25.28 5.99 4.68
CA THR A 687 24.85 7.22 3.99
C THR A 687 26.02 7.88 3.27
N ILE A 688 27.24 7.79 3.81
CA ILE A 688 28.47 8.28 3.17
C ILE A 688 28.83 7.41 1.95
N VAL A 689 28.77 6.07 2.07
CA VAL A 689 29.02 5.14 0.95
C VAL A 689 28.02 5.36 -0.18
N LEU A 690 26.75 5.57 0.17
CA LEU A 690 25.69 5.92 -0.76
C LEU A 690 25.99 7.22 -1.53
N PHE A 691 26.46 8.26 -0.83
CA PHE A 691 26.79 9.57 -1.41
C PHE A 691 28.03 9.55 -2.32
N ILE A 692 28.90 8.55 -2.18
CA ILE A 692 30.08 8.37 -3.05
C ILE A 692 29.73 7.65 -4.35
N ILE A 693 28.66 6.83 -4.35
CA ILE A 693 28.27 5.98 -5.48
C ILE A 693 27.21 6.65 -6.37
N ILE A 694 26.35 7.48 -5.78
CA ILE A 694 25.36 8.33 -6.47
C ILE A 694 26.04 9.60 -6.93
#